data_AF-A0A955L497-F1
#
_entry.id   AF-A0A955L497-F1
#
_cell.length_a   1.000
_cell.length_b   1.000
_cell.length_c   1.000
_cell.angle_alpha   90.00
_cell.angle_beta   90.00
_cell.angle_gamma   90.00
#
_symmetry.space_group_name_H-M   'P 1'
#
loop_
_entity.id
_entity.type
_entity.pdbx_description
1 polymer ?
#
loop_
_entity_poly.entity_id
_entity_poly.type
_entity_poly.pdbx_seq_one_letter_code
_entity_poly.pdbx_strand_id
1 'polypeptide(L)'
;GWSVDYANWGYRKKITFDNTDAFLGLASEDLIDFPVLVKLVNGVNIDYTKTKDAGEDVRFTDNDGSVLSYEIELWDESGSSFVWVKVPKIDINSNTDSIYLYYGNNSATDSQNPSDVWSNNYAMVQHLKDNLSTNVKDSTSNAYVGTKRLTNSPLQIDGKIGKAQQFGTSDYIDLGNILNPGTNSFTVETWFRRQTNGGANGSILYNKENLYETSAGGGYVTYAWQPHWAWDGGNSAAFSLNQWTKTTTVFDHTNQYLYLNGNQVFSRSQIGNIGTNTSRLQIGARGDTGHASFFVGDIDELRVSMVARSNAWLAASYKSDEATLTSFGSEEQNLPSSGVLTSNVFDPGFASDWGNLVYATTGSGSASVKVRSDSNSDMSTATNWASCSSITSGTDISSNNCVNDEQRYIQYQVTLQPSGASNISFTSISIDYSASDQNPPTSNASLVSNPNEDDWTNAEETFSWQAGADDPSGNGLLGYCVALDEYDVSSGSTSSIDPAISSGILSGLNDGVSETYCPFIVTGTSIDLSTISGLTLTSGNYYTLSIKAVDLAGNVFTGASNEYQDLSKFKYDNTPPTDPAYVSLPGNFVSTKEVTFIWPTTGPDAPSDADSGFLGVQYRIGTNGTWYGDLHLGTEDENDLLVNDGAYTTDPTYDYPNIVEGTNKIYFRTFDNAGNVTSPTTEKTVLKVNSIAPSSVIGLSVTPTNNTVNEYTFTWSPPTSFTGQVGNLTYCYTVNSLPDAGNCNYTDKGQTTLASDAYASRPGSNVMYIVAKDEAGNINYETYSFINFSYSGTAPGIANNLDVADISIKVTQKWRLVLTWDQPTNIGAGVSSYKVLRSTQNAACSANVSAFSTIGTTSGTSYVDDNLEQKDYFYCVRACDSANNCSAVSGTVSEYPTGKFTSPAELISAPDVSLVTTKRAVISWVTDRESDTKIAYGKVSGKYFEEESYKQTQEV
;
A
#
# COMPACT_ATOMS: atom_id res chain seq x y z
N GLY A 1 -44.73 -33.99 -0.89
CA GLY A 1 -45.58 -33.37 0.13
C GLY A 1 -44.96 -32.07 0.57
N TRP A 2 -43.74 -32.13 1.10
CA TRP A 2 -42.86 -30.97 1.25
C TRP A 2 -42.38 -30.48 -0.12
N SER A 3 -42.43 -29.16 -0.37
CA SER A 3 -41.84 -28.57 -1.57
C SER A 3 -40.31 -28.59 -1.46
N VAL A 4 -39.62 -28.90 -2.57
CA VAL A 4 -38.16 -28.96 -2.64
C VAL A 4 -37.50 -27.63 -2.27
N ASP A 5 -38.14 -26.51 -2.59
CA ASP A 5 -37.63 -25.16 -2.31
C ASP A 5 -37.66 -24.83 -0.80
N TYR A 6 -38.41 -25.61 -0.02
CA TYR A 6 -38.55 -25.45 1.42
C TYR A 6 -37.96 -26.63 2.21
N ALA A 7 -37.09 -27.43 1.59
CA ALA A 7 -36.42 -28.56 2.26
C ALA A 7 -35.55 -28.15 3.46
N ASN A 8 -35.17 -26.87 3.56
CA ASN A 8 -34.42 -26.34 4.70
C ASN A 8 -35.30 -25.86 5.86
N TRP A 9 -36.63 -25.87 5.70
CA TRP A 9 -37.56 -25.59 6.78
C TRP A 9 -37.86 -26.87 7.54
N GLY A 10 -37.72 -26.82 8.86
CA GLY A 10 -37.94 -27.98 9.71
C GLY A 10 -39.41 -28.34 9.89
N TYR A 11 -40.28 -27.33 9.95
CA TYR A 11 -41.67 -27.50 10.34
C TYR A 11 -42.60 -26.80 9.36
N ARG A 12 -43.82 -27.35 9.23
CA ARG A 12 -44.92 -26.64 8.58
C ARG A 12 -46.25 -26.92 9.26
N LYS A 13 -47.22 -26.03 9.05
CA LYS A 13 -48.61 -26.19 9.48
C LYS A 13 -49.56 -25.80 8.36
N LYS A 14 -50.60 -26.61 8.19
CA LYS A 14 -51.70 -26.29 7.29
C LYS A 14 -52.64 -25.28 7.94
N ILE A 15 -52.99 -24.22 7.23
CA ILE A 15 -54.01 -23.23 7.62
C ILE A 15 -55.17 -23.37 6.65
N THR A 16 -56.36 -23.69 7.15
CA THR A 16 -57.57 -23.93 6.34
C THR A 16 -58.58 -22.81 6.56
N PHE A 17 -59.25 -22.38 5.49
CA PHE A 17 -60.24 -21.30 5.53
C PHE A 17 -61.67 -21.84 5.50
N ASP A 18 -62.61 -21.17 6.18
CA ASP A 18 -64.05 -21.43 6.07
C ASP A 18 -64.75 -20.24 5.43
N ASN A 19 -64.97 -20.29 4.10
CA ASN A 19 -65.66 -19.27 3.31
C ASN A 19 -67.06 -19.75 2.89
N THR A 20 -67.80 -20.34 3.83
CA THR A 20 -69.16 -20.84 3.58
C THR A 20 -70.24 -19.84 3.98
N ASP A 21 -71.40 -19.93 3.34
CA ASP A 21 -72.58 -19.13 3.72
C ASP A 21 -72.95 -19.30 5.19
N ALA A 22 -72.79 -20.52 5.73
CA ALA A 22 -73.05 -20.84 7.13
C ALA A 22 -72.07 -20.12 8.07
N PHE A 23 -70.82 -19.93 7.63
CA PHE A 23 -69.78 -19.29 8.42
C PHE A 23 -69.88 -17.75 8.38
N LEU A 24 -70.18 -17.18 7.20
CA LEU A 24 -70.36 -15.74 7.04
C LEU A 24 -71.74 -15.24 7.50
N GLY A 25 -72.76 -16.11 7.50
CA GLY A 25 -74.15 -15.74 7.79
C GLY A 25 -74.86 -15.02 6.64
N LEU A 26 -74.26 -15.01 5.45
CA LEU A 26 -74.75 -14.44 4.20
C LEU A 26 -74.13 -15.18 3.01
N ALA A 27 -74.66 -14.97 1.80
CA ALA A 27 -74.10 -15.54 0.58
C ALA A 27 -72.61 -15.17 0.43
N SER A 28 -71.76 -16.18 0.34
CA SER A 28 -70.32 -16.09 0.13
C SER A 28 -69.98 -15.74 -1.34
N GLU A 29 -68.72 -15.39 -1.58
CA GLU A 29 -68.18 -15.16 -2.93
C GLU A 29 -66.76 -15.72 -3.05
N ASP A 30 -66.25 -15.82 -4.28
CA ASP A 30 -64.82 -16.11 -4.50
C ASP A 30 -64.00 -14.92 -3.98
N LEU A 31 -63.14 -15.15 -2.99
CA LEU A 31 -62.23 -14.15 -2.46
C LEU A 31 -60.91 -14.20 -3.24
N ILE A 32 -60.70 -13.23 -4.13
CA ILE A 32 -59.51 -13.15 -5.00
C ILE A 32 -58.50 -12.16 -4.42
N ASP A 33 -57.23 -12.54 -4.37
CA ASP A 33 -56.12 -11.74 -3.80
C ASP A 33 -56.53 -11.13 -2.44
N PHE A 34 -57.00 -11.99 -1.55
CA PHE A 34 -57.61 -11.59 -0.28
C PHE A 34 -56.57 -11.62 0.85
N PRO A 35 -56.34 -10.49 1.55
CA PRO A 35 -55.46 -10.48 2.72
C PRO A 35 -56.13 -11.17 3.91
N VAL A 36 -55.59 -12.33 4.31
CA VAL A 36 -56.02 -13.07 5.51
C VAL A 36 -55.11 -12.76 6.68
N LEU A 37 -55.68 -12.56 7.86
CA LEU A 37 -54.96 -12.47 9.12
C LEU A 37 -54.67 -13.88 9.65
N VAL A 38 -53.39 -14.19 9.81
CA VAL A 38 -52.90 -15.36 10.52
C VAL A 38 -52.46 -14.91 11.92
N LYS A 39 -53.27 -15.27 12.93
CA LYS A 39 -52.92 -15.05 14.34
C LYS A 39 -52.17 -16.25 14.90
N LEU A 40 -50.95 -16.03 15.35
CA LEU A 40 -50.09 -17.05 15.96
C LEU A 40 -50.01 -16.84 17.47
N VAL A 41 -50.18 -17.92 18.23
CA VAL A 41 -50.21 -17.94 19.69
C VAL A 41 -49.34 -19.08 20.19
N ASN A 42 -48.37 -18.75 21.03
CA ASN A 42 -47.37 -19.71 21.53
C ASN A 42 -48.05 -20.89 22.23
N GLY A 43 -47.62 -22.12 21.92
CA GLY A 43 -48.14 -23.35 22.48
C GLY A 43 -49.55 -23.74 22.02
N VAL A 44 -50.22 -22.92 21.21
CA VAL A 44 -51.54 -23.21 20.64
C VAL A 44 -51.41 -23.62 19.19
N ASN A 45 -50.93 -22.70 18.34
CA ASN A 45 -50.81 -22.92 16.90
C ASN A 45 -49.41 -22.58 16.36
N ILE A 46 -48.48 -22.08 17.18
CA ILE A 46 -47.06 -21.96 16.87
C ILE A 46 -46.23 -22.31 18.11
N ASP A 47 -44.97 -22.70 17.91
CA ASP A 47 -43.97 -22.86 18.96
C ASP A 47 -42.80 -21.93 18.61
N TYR A 48 -42.69 -20.80 19.32
CA TYR A 48 -41.68 -19.79 18.99
C TYR A 48 -40.25 -20.25 19.28
N THR A 49 -40.05 -21.34 20.04
CA THR A 49 -38.71 -21.93 20.22
C THR A 49 -38.17 -22.57 18.93
N LYS A 50 -39.05 -22.77 17.93
CA LYS A 50 -38.74 -23.32 16.61
C LYS A 50 -38.75 -22.26 15.51
N THR A 51 -38.95 -20.99 15.83
CA THR A 51 -38.89 -19.88 14.87
C THR A 51 -37.64 -19.07 15.11
N LYS A 52 -37.18 -18.34 14.11
CA LYS A 52 -36.13 -17.34 14.27
C LYS A 52 -36.74 -16.07 14.89
N ASP A 53 -35.96 -15.37 15.70
CA ASP A 53 -36.35 -14.10 16.30
C ASP A 53 -36.92 -13.13 15.25
N ALA A 54 -37.94 -12.36 15.62
CA ALA A 54 -38.67 -11.45 14.73
C ALA A 54 -39.42 -12.12 13.55
N GLY A 55 -39.48 -13.45 13.50
CA GLY A 55 -40.25 -14.20 12.51
C GLY A 55 -39.64 -14.21 11.12
N GLU A 56 -38.34 -13.90 10.99
CA GLU A 56 -37.65 -13.78 9.69
C GLU A 56 -37.70 -15.08 8.87
N ASP A 57 -37.86 -16.23 9.53
CA ASP A 57 -37.91 -17.54 8.91
C ASP A 57 -39.31 -18.01 8.54
N VAL A 58 -40.39 -17.24 8.75
CA VAL A 58 -41.72 -17.70 8.34
C VAL A 58 -41.90 -17.61 6.82
N ARG A 59 -42.53 -18.61 6.22
CA ARG A 59 -42.92 -18.60 4.79
C ARG A 59 -44.33 -19.13 4.64
N PHE A 60 -45.09 -18.51 3.74
CA PHE A 60 -46.43 -18.95 3.40
C PHE A 60 -46.45 -19.48 1.98
N THR A 61 -47.10 -20.61 1.75
CA THR A 61 -47.28 -21.15 0.39
C THR A 61 -48.72 -21.56 0.15
N ASP A 62 -49.14 -21.57 -1.11
CA ASP A 62 -50.34 -22.30 -1.50
C ASP A 62 -50.13 -23.83 -1.41
N ASN A 63 -51.14 -24.60 -1.81
CA ASN A 63 -51.11 -26.07 -1.82
C ASN A 63 -50.15 -26.66 -2.86
N ASP A 64 -49.80 -25.90 -3.91
CA ASP A 64 -48.86 -26.31 -4.97
C ASP A 64 -47.40 -25.98 -4.60
N GLY A 65 -47.18 -25.24 -3.52
CA GLY A 65 -45.87 -24.82 -3.02
C GLY A 65 -45.43 -23.45 -3.51
N SER A 66 -46.29 -22.68 -4.18
CA SER A 66 -45.99 -21.32 -4.61
C SER A 66 -45.95 -20.37 -3.42
N VAL A 67 -44.93 -19.51 -3.36
CA VAL A 67 -44.73 -18.55 -2.26
C VAL A 67 -45.83 -17.48 -2.28
N LEU A 68 -46.37 -17.16 -1.12
CA LEU A 68 -47.35 -16.09 -0.93
C LEU A 68 -46.72 -14.88 -0.25
N SER A 69 -47.07 -13.69 -0.73
CA SER A 69 -46.69 -12.43 -0.09
C SER A 69 -47.32 -12.32 1.29
N TYR A 70 -46.52 -11.88 2.27
CA TYR A 70 -46.96 -11.69 3.64
C TYR A 70 -46.38 -10.42 4.27
N GLU A 71 -47.03 -9.94 5.32
CA GLU A 71 -46.59 -8.83 6.17
C GLU A 71 -46.77 -9.24 7.63
N ILE A 72 -45.68 -9.17 8.40
CA ILE A 72 -45.70 -9.31 9.85
C ILE A 72 -46.14 -7.97 10.43
N GLU A 73 -47.37 -7.94 10.93
CA GLU A 73 -47.89 -6.76 11.60
C GLU A 73 -47.20 -6.59 12.97
N LEU A 74 -47.21 -7.65 13.77
CA LEU A 74 -46.54 -7.74 15.07
C LEU A 74 -45.96 -9.14 15.23
N TRP A 75 -44.70 -9.23 15.66
CA TRP A 75 -44.09 -10.46 16.14
C TRP A 75 -43.86 -10.35 17.65
N ASP A 76 -44.59 -11.14 18.43
CA ASP A 76 -44.51 -11.19 19.89
C ASP A 76 -44.46 -12.64 20.36
N GLU A 77 -43.25 -13.09 20.67
CA GLU A 77 -42.94 -14.46 21.09
C GLU A 77 -43.44 -14.78 22.51
N SER A 78 -43.71 -13.74 23.31
CA SER A 78 -44.30 -13.87 24.64
C SER A 78 -45.83 -13.86 24.62
N GLY A 79 -46.42 -13.49 23.49
CA GLY A 79 -47.85 -13.27 23.33
C GLY A 79 -48.39 -13.81 22.00
N SER A 80 -49.08 -12.93 21.26
CA SER A 80 -49.67 -13.24 19.96
C SER A 80 -48.98 -12.46 18.85
N SER A 81 -48.58 -13.17 17.78
CA SER A 81 -48.10 -12.55 16.55
C SER A 81 -49.23 -12.47 15.52
N PHE A 82 -49.17 -11.46 14.67
CA PHE A 82 -50.18 -11.15 13.66
C PHE A 82 -49.50 -10.99 12.32
N VAL A 83 -49.91 -11.81 11.35
CA VAL A 83 -49.32 -11.82 10.00
C VAL A 83 -50.42 -11.75 8.96
N TRP A 84 -50.36 -10.78 8.06
CA TRP A 84 -51.22 -10.68 6.89
C TRP A 84 -50.64 -11.52 5.76
N VAL A 85 -51.45 -12.34 5.11
CA VAL A 85 -51.04 -13.19 3.99
C VAL A 85 -51.99 -12.98 2.83
N LYS A 86 -51.44 -12.69 1.64
CA LYS A 86 -52.23 -12.60 0.40
C LYS A 86 -52.57 -14.01 -0.07
N VAL A 87 -53.84 -14.36 0.02
CA VAL A 87 -54.34 -15.63 -0.52
C VAL A 87 -54.87 -15.38 -1.93
N PRO A 88 -54.31 -16.01 -2.99
CA PRO A 88 -54.69 -15.73 -4.37
C PRO A 88 -56.17 -16.02 -4.65
N LYS A 89 -56.69 -17.09 -4.06
CA LYS A 89 -58.09 -17.47 -4.16
C LYS A 89 -58.54 -18.27 -2.92
N ILE A 90 -59.68 -17.90 -2.36
CA ILE A 90 -60.51 -18.75 -1.51
C ILE A 90 -61.86 -18.90 -2.23
N ASP A 91 -62.17 -20.13 -2.62
CA ASP A 91 -63.36 -20.47 -3.38
C ASP A 91 -64.63 -20.18 -2.57
N ILE A 92 -65.66 -19.74 -3.30
CA ILE A 92 -67.02 -19.59 -2.79
C ILE A 92 -67.52 -20.92 -2.21
N ASN A 93 -68.15 -20.88 -1.04
CA ASN A 93 -68.68 -22.07 -0.37
C ASN A 93 -67.62 -23.17 -0.07
N SER A 94 -66.33 -22.80 0.06
CA SER A 94 -65.27 -23.74 0.42
C SER A 94 -64.94 -23.68 1.92
N ASN A 95 -64.74 -24.86 2.51
CA ASN A 95 -64.11 -25.01 3.83
C ASN A 95 -62.86 -25.91 3.79
N THR A 96 -62.31 -26.11 2.58
CA THR A 96 -61.17 -26.99 2.32
C THR A 96 -59.94 -26.26 1.79
N ASP A 97 -60.11 -25.02 1.34
CA ASP A 97 -59.01 -24.22 0.82
C ASP A 97 -58.01 -23.91 1.92
N SER A 98 -56.74 -23.90 1.55
CA SER A 98 -55.69 -23.84 2.54
C SER A 98 -54.40 -23.28 1.98
N ILE A 99 -53.58 -22.80 2.92
CA ILE A 99 -52.18 -22.46 2.72
C ILE A 99 -51.32 -23.23 3.74
N TYR A 100 -50.01 -23.20 3.56
CA TYR A 100 -49.05 -23.72 4.53
C TYR A 100 -48.20 -22.61 5.11
N LEU A 101 -48.02 -22.63 6.43
CA LEU A 101 -47.00 -21.86 7.16
C LEU A 101 -45.79 -22.75 7.39
N TYR A 102 -44.63 -22.37 6.87
CA TYR A 102 -43.33 -23.00 7.09
C TYR A 102 -42.51 -22.18 8.10
N TYR A 103 -41.82 -22.85 9.01
CA TYR A 103 -40.87 -22.27 9.98
C TYR A 103 -39.78 -23.28 10.39
N GLY A 104 -38.80 -22.87 11.20
CA GLY A 104 -37.68 -23.72 11.63
C GLY A 104 -36.49 -23.68 10.70
N ASN A 105 -36.21 -22.52 10.09
CA ASN A 105 -35.01 -22.30 9.29
C ASN A 105 -34.21 -21.10 9.82
N ASN A 106 -33.28 -21.35 10.74
CA ASN A 106 -32.47 -20.30 11.37
C ASN A 106 -31.55 -19.55 10.37
N SER A 107 -31.32 -20.09 9.17
CA SER A 107 -30.53 -19.44 8.12
C SER A 107 -31.35 -18.52 7.21
N ALA A 108 -32.68 -18.55 7.32
CA ALA A 108 -33.55 -17.72 6.50
C ALA A 108 -33.40 -16.23 6.85
N THR A 109 -33.44 -15.40 5.81
CA THR A 109 -33.57 -13.94 5.93
C THR A 109 -35.04 -13.56 5.84
N ASP A 110 -35.42 -12.39 6.36
CA ASP A 110 -36.78 -11.88 6.17
C ASP A 110 -37.13 -11.72 4.67
N SER A 111 -38.40 -11.95 4.33
CA SER A 111 -38.92 -11.93 2.95
C SER A 111 -40.35 -11.37 2.87
N GLN A 112 -40.75 -10.53 3.83
CA GLN A 112 -42.03 -9.83 3.78
C GLN A 112 -42.18 -8.98 2.51
N ASN A 113 -43.40 -8.89 1.98
CA ASN A 113 -43.75 -7.98 0.90
C ASN A 113 -45.11 -7.30 1.16
N PRO A 114 -45.17 -6.33 2.09
CA PRO A 114 -46.40 -5.63 2.45
C PRO A 114 -47.12 -5.01 1.25
N SER A 115 -46.36 -4.42 0.33
CA SER A 115 -46.93 -3.73 -0.84
C SER A 115 -47.70 -4.65 -1.78
N ASP A 116 -47.27 -5.92 -1.91
CA ASP A 116 -48.01 -6.90 -2.69
C ASP A 116 -49.18 -7.52 -1.91
N VAL A 117 -49.06 -7.68 -0.58
CA VAL A 117 -50.19 -8.10 0.27
C VAL A 117 -51.42 -7.23 0.04
N TRP A 118 -51.20 -5.92 -0.02
CA TRP A 118 -52.27 -4.93 -0.18
C TRP A 118 -52.46 -4.46 -1.62
N SER A 119 -52.00 -5.23 -2.62
CA SER A 119 -52.07 -4.83 -4.04
C SER A 119 -53.50 -4.83 -4.63
N ASN A 120 -54.44 -5.56 -4.03
CA ASN A 120 -55.81 -5.64 -4.53
C ASN A 120 -56.60 -4.37 -4.18
N ASN A 121 -56.38 -3.27 -4.91
CA ASN A 121 -57.13 -2.01 -4.83
C ASN A 121 -57.14 -1.31 -3.46
N TYR A 122 -56.31 -1.71 -2.50
CA TYR A 122 -56.08 -0.92 -1.30
C TYR A 122 -55.20 0.29 -1.65
N ALA A 123 -55.73 1.47 -1.41
CA ALA A 123 -55.01 2.72 -1.61
C ALA A 123 -54.25 3.17 -0.35
N MET A 124 -54.64 2.67 0.83
CA MET A 124 -53.92 2.92 2.07
C MET A 124 -54.27 1.86 3.11
N VAL A 125 -53.27 1.41 3.87
CA VAL A 125 -53.41 0.54 5.02
C VAL A 125 -52.52 1.06 6.14
N GLN A 126 -53.16 1.59 7.19
CA GLN A 126 -52.49 2.12 8.36
C GLN A 126 -52.71 1.15 9.54
N HIS A 127 -51.68 0.34 9.83
CA HIS A 127 -51.64 -0.55 11.00
C HIS A 127 -51.43 0.19 12.32
N LEU A 128 -51.14 1.51 12.27
CA LEU A 128 -51.07 2.35 13.47
C LEU A 128 -50.03 1.88 14.52
N LYS A 129 -48.96 1.19 14.08
CA LYS A 129 -47.97 0.50 14.94
C LYS A 129 -46.64 1.24 15.19
N ASP A 130 -46.59 2.55 15.01
CA ASP A 130 -45.34 3.33 15.07
C ASP A 130 -45.07 3.94 16.47
N ASN A 131 -44.36 3.19 17.33
CA ASN A 131 -43.88 3.69 18.64
C ASN A 131 -42.79 4.74 18.47
N LEU A 132 -42.75 5.74 19.35
CA LEU A 132 -41.64 6.71 19.43
C LEU A 132 -41.36 7.49 18.13
N SER A 133 -42.27 7.41 17.17
CA SER A 133 -42.24 8.11 15.88
C SER A 133 -43.41 9.09 15.80
N THR A 134 -43.20 10.25 15.20
CA THR A 134 -44.30 11.13 14.76
C THR A 134 -44.92 10.65 13.45
N ASN A 135 -44.28 9.73 12.73
CA ASN A 135 -44.78 9.21 11.46
C ASN A 135 -45.53 7.90 11.68
N VAL A 136 -46.62 7.72 10.93
CA VAL A 136 -47.44 6.51 10.88
C VAL A 136 -47.43 5.99 9.44
N LYS A 137 -46.96 4.76 9.26
CA LYS A 137 -46.62 4.23 7.93
C LYS A 137 -47.81 3.53 7.27
N ASP A 138 -47.92 3.76 5.95
CA ASP A 138 -48.82 3.05 5.06
C ASP A 138 -48.13 1.79 4.52
N SER A 139 -48.80 0.63 4.62
CA SER A 139 -48.29 -0.66 4.14
C SER A 139 -48.49 -0.90 2.65
N THR A 140 -49.23 -0.02 1.95
CA THR A 140 -49.38 -0.10 0.49
C THR A 140 -48.17 0.49 -0.25
N SER A 141 -48.08 0.22 -1.55
CA SER A 141 -47.08 0.85 -2.43
C SER A 141 -47.22 2.37 -2.59
N ASN A 142 -48.34 2.96 -2.15
CA ASN A 142 -48.55 4.41 -2.22
C ASN A 142 -47.76 5.18 -1.16
N ALA A 143 -47.35 4.50 -0.08
CA ALA A 143 -46.51 5.06 0.99
C ALA A 143 -47.06 6.38 1.58
N TYR A 144 -48.38 6.46 1.79
CA TYR A 144 -49.02 7.61 2.40
C TYR A 144 -48.73 7.73 3.90
N VAL A 145 -47.60 8.34 4.24
CA VAL A 145 -47.17 8.52 5.64
C VAL A 145 -48.03 9.60 6.34
N GLY A 146 -48.66 9.21 7.45
CA GLY A 146 -49.36 10.15 8.34
C GLY A 146 -48.42 10.76 9.38
N THR A 147 -48.72 11.98 9.84
CA THR A 147 -47.97 12.69 10.88
C THR A 147 -48.84 12.90 12.11
N LYS A 148 -48.46 12.30 13.24
CA LYS A 148 -49.03 12.54 14.57
C LYS A 148 -48.79 13.98 15.00
N ARG A 149 -49.65 14.50 15.87
CA ARG A 149 -49.44 15.81 16.51
C ARG A 149 -48.10 15.86 17.27
N LEU A 150 -47.80 14.83 18.07
CA LEU A 150 -46.52 14.62 18.76
C LEU A 150 -46.24 13.10 18.85
N THR A 151 -45.01 12.72 19.19
CA THR A 151 -44.53 11.31 19.23
C THR A 151 -45.46 10.34 19.99
N ASN A 152 -46.07 10.78 21.09
CA ASN A 152 -47.01 10.01 21.92
C ASN A 152 -48.38 10.71 22.02
N SER A 153 -48.77 11.45 20.98
CA SER A 153 -50.08 12.11 20.90
C SER A 153 -50.57 12.02 19.44
N PRO A 154 -51.25 10.92 19.07
CA PRO A 154 -51.77 9.85 19.94
C PRO A 154 -50.70 8.88 20.48
N LEU A 155 -50.99 8.22 21.60
CA LEU A 155 -50.11 7.23 22.27
C LEU A 155 -50.30 5.85 21.65
N GLN A 156 -49.22 5.13 21.36
CA GLN A 156 -49.35 3.74 20.94
C GLN A 156 -49.74 2.82 22.10
N ILE A 157 -50.70 1.92 21.87
CA ILE A 157 -51.16 0.90 22.82
C ILE A 157 -51.33 -0.45 22.12
N ASP A 158 -51.69 -1.51 22.86
CA ASP A 158 -52.13 -2.76 22.26
C ASP A 158 -53.48 -2.59 21.56
N GLY A 159 -53.53 -3.03 20.30
CA GLY A 159 -54.66 -2.86 19.40
C GLY A 159 -55.69 -3.99 19.44
N LYS A 160 -56.63 -3.95 18.50
CA LYS A 160 -57.43 -5.11 18.13
C LYS A 160 -56.55 -6.13 17.40
N ILE A 161 -55.72 -5.63 16.50
CA ILE A 161 -54.67 -6.37 15.79
C ILE A 161 -53.36 -5.64 16.10
N GLY A 162 -52.33 -6.38 16.52
CA GLY A 162 -51.03 -5.79 16.84
C GLY A 162 -51.10 -4.59 17.80
N LYS A 163 -50.88 -3.39 17.28
CA LYS A 163 -50.80 -2.13 18.04
C LYS A 163 -51.74 -1.08 17.46
N ALA A 164 -52.34 -0.26 18.32
CA ALA A 164 -53.24 0.82 17.94
C ALA A 164 -52.72 2.19 18.41
N GLN A 165 -53.43 3.27 18.05
CA GLN A 165 -53.20 4.60 18.60
C GLN A 165 -54.37 5.04 19.49
N GLN A 166 -54.05 5.48 20.70
CA GLN A 166 -54.96 6.07 21.67
C GLN A 166 -54.99 7.59 21.54
N PHE A 167 -56.15 8.12 21.15
CA PHE A 167 -56.41 9.53 20.93
C PHE A 167 -57.05 10.17 22.17
N GLY A 168 -56.52 11.32 22.56
CA GLY A 168 -57.08 12.22 23.56
C GLY A 168 -57.86 13.39 22.97
N THR A 169 -58.09 14.42 23.79
CA THR A 169 -58.94 15.57 23.45
C THR A 169 -58.31 16.59 22.49
N SER A 170 -57.10 16.33 22.00
CA SER A 170 -56.36 17.22 21.08
C SER A 170 -55.56 16.46 20.01
N ASP A 171 -55.72 15.14 19.94
CA ASP A 171 -54.82 14.29 19.16
C ASP A 171 -55.37 14.04 17.76
N TYR A 172 -54.46 13.96 16.79
CA TYR A 172 -54.79 13.68 15.40
C TYR A 172 -53.58 13.05 14.71
N ILE A 173 -53.86 12.36 13.60
CA ILE A 173 -52.86 11.97 12.60
C ILE A 173 -53.26 12.65 11.30
N ASP A 174 -52.33 13.38 10.71
CA ASP A 174 -52.53 14.18 9.52
C ASP A 174 -51.80 13.54 8.33
N LEU A 175 -52.54 13.17 7.29
CA LEU A 175 -52.00 12.53 6.09
C LEU A 175 -51.88 13.50 4.90
N GLY A 176 -52.18 14.78 5.10
CA GLY A 176 -52.17 15.78 4.03
C GLY A 176 -53.26 15.56 2.98
N ASN A 177 -53.08 16.17 1.79
CA ASN A 177 -54.05 16.07 0.70
C ASN A 177 -53.82 14.80 -0.14
N ILE A 178 -54.29 13.68 0.37
CA ILE A 178 -54.25 12.37 -0.30
C ILE A 178 -55.66 11.78 -0.40
N LEU A 179 -55.77 10.61 -1.04
CA LEU A 179 -57.00 9.79 -1.12
C LEU A 179 -58.23 10.58 -1.60
N ASN A 180 -58.14 11.06 -2.84
CA ASN A 180 -59.24 11.71 -3.54
C ASN A 180 -59.98 10.68 -4.41
N PRO A 181 -61.21 10.22 -4.05
CA PRO A 181 -61.84 9.09 -4.75
C PRO A 181 -62.24 9.40 -6.19
N GLY A 182 -62.50 10.68 -6.52
CA GLY A 182 -62.85 11.09 -7.87
C GLY A 182 -64.12 10.39 -8.35
N THR A 183 -63.99 9.58 -9.41
CA THR A 183 -65.07 8.76 -9.99
C THR A 183 -65.01 7.30 -9.56
N ASN A 184 -64.14 6.92 -8.62
CA ASN A 184 -64.05 5.55 -8.15
C ASN A 184 -65.16 5.24 -7.14
N SER A 185 -65.54 3.96 -7.08
CA SER A 185 -66.21 3.41 -5.91
C SER A 185 -65.24 3.43 -4.73
N PHE A 186 -65.76 3.42 -3.51
CA PHE A 186 -64.92 3.71 -2.35
C PHE A 186 -65.33 2.94 -1.12
N THR A 187 -64.35 2.40 -0.39
CA THR A 187 -64.55 1.71 0.88
C THR A 187 -63.54 2.20 1.91
N VAL A 188 -64.01 2.53 3.11
CA VAL A 188 -63.13 2.84 4.25
C VAL A 188 -63.57 2.00 5.44
N GLU A 189 -62.63 1.26 6.03
CA GLU A 189 -62.83 0.41 7.20
C GLU A 189 -61.83 0.76 8.31
N THR A 190 -62.26 0.65 9.56
CA THR A 190 -61.39 0.82 10.74
C THR A 190 -61.98 0.16 11.98
N TRP A 191 -61.10 -0.30 12.85
CA TRP A 191 -61.42 -0.70 14.21
C TRP A 191 -61.34 0.48 15.16
N PHE A 192 -62.27 0.57 16.10
CA PHE A 192 -62.23 1.59 17.13
C PHE A 192 -62.73 1.08 18.48
N ARG A 193 -62.25 1.67 19.56
CA ARG A 193 -62.71 1.43 20.93
C ARG A 193 -62.93 2.75 21.64
N ARG A 194 -64.20 3.11 21.86
CA ARG A 194 -64.60 4.38 22.49
C ARG A 194 -64.60 4.30 24.01
N GLN A 195 -64.05 5.30 24.68
CA GLN A 195 -64.05 5.39 26.16
C GLN A 195 -65.25 6.18 26.70
N THR A 196 -65.77 7.14 25.94
CA THR A 196 -66.95 7.96 26.28
C THR A 196 -67.84 8.12 25.05
N ASN A 197 -69.11 8.53 25.20
CA ASN A 197 -69.99 8.71 24.03
C ASN A 197 -69.71 10.00 23.24
N GLY A 198 -69.19 11.06 23.88
CA GLY A 198 -68.99 12.37 23.25
C GLY A 198 -70.29 12.98 22.71
N GLY A 199 -70.17 14.07 21.96
CA GLY A 199 -71.30 14.66 21.23
C GLY A 199 -71.63 13.84 19.98
N ALA A 200 -72.91 13.74 19.61
CA ALA A 200 -73.30 13.20 18.32
C ALA A 200 -72.57 13.94 17.19
N ASN A 201 -72.02 13.21 16.23
CA ASN A 201 -71.24 13.75 15.09
C ASN A 201 -69.97 14.55 15.48
N GLY A 202 -69.60 14.55 16.77
CA GLY A 202 -68.52 15.35 17.34
C GLY A 202 -67.30 14.55 17.78
N SER A 203 -67.17 13.29 17.34
CA SER A 203 -66.03 12.42 17.63
C SER A 203 -65.62 11.68 16.36
N ILE A 204 -64.63 12.23 15.65
CA ILE A 204 -64.29 11.83 14.28
C ILE A 204 -63.25 10.70 14.23
N LEU A 205 -63.60 9.59 13.59
CA LEU A 205 -62.66 8.51 13.30
C LEU A 205 -61.70 8.93 12.18
N TYR A 206 -62.26 9.39 11.06
CA TYR A 206 -61.51 9.99 9.96
C TYR A 206 -62.32 11.09 9.28
N ASN A 207 -61.64 12.08 8.72
CA ASN A 207 -62.24 13.20 8.01
C ASN A 207 -61.34 13.67 6.88
N LYS A 208 -61.92 13.83 5.70
CA LYS A 208 -61.43 14.70 4.64
C LYS A 208 -62.53 15.73 4.40
N GLU A 209 -62.37 16.89 5.02
CA GLU A 209 -63.41 17.91 5.16
C GLU A 209 -64.09 18.22 3.81
N ASN A 210 -65.43 18.27 3.80
CA ASN A 210 -66.28 18.45 2.61
C ASN A 210 -66.22 17.33 1.55
N LEU A 211 -65.57 16.19 1.82
CA LEU A 211 -65.51 15.05 0.91
C LEU A 211 -66.07 13.76 1.52
N TYR A 212 -65.47 13.28 2.61
CA TYR A 212 -65.96 12.13 3.36
C TYR A 212 -65.52 12.21 4.82
N GLU A 213 -66.43 11.90 5.75
CA GLU A 213 -66.14 11.82 7.18
C GLU A 213 -66.98 10.75 7.88
N THR A 214 -66.44 10.18 8.94
CA THR A 214 -67.13 9.19 9.78
C THR A 214 -66.88 9.48 11.26
N SER A 215 -67.97 9.45 12.05
CA SER A 215 -67.98 9.73 13.48
C SER A 215 -68.47 8.53 14.28
N ALA A 216 -67.90 8.33 15.47
CA ALA A 216 -68.40 7.43 16.51
C ALA A 216 -68.79 8.25 17.76
N GLY A 217 -69.71 9.20 17.56
CA GLY A 217 -70.22 10.12 18.59
C GLY A 217 -71.67 9.84 18.96
N GLY A 218 -72.07 10.13 20.20
CA GLY A 218 -73.45 9.95 20.66
C GLY A 218 -73.91 8.50 20.83
N GLY A 219 -72.98 7.53 20.82
CA GLY A 219 -73.26 6.09 20.97
C GLY A 219 -73.54 5.34 19.66
N TYR A 220 -73.47 6.02 18.52
CA TYR A 220 -73.72 5.45 17.19
C TYR A 220 -72.62 5.84 16.21
N VAL A 221 -72.37 4.98 15.22
CA VAL A 221 -71.55 5.33 14.07
C VAL A 221 -72.41 6.05 13.02
N THR A 222 -71.92 7.19 12.55
CA THR A 222 -72.55 7.99 11.48
C THR A 222 -71.49 8.45 10.48
N TYR A 223 -71.88 8.72 9.25
CA TYR A 223 -70.97 9.19 8.20
C TYR A 223 -71.59 10.30 7.36
N ALA A 224 -70.76 11.12 6.70
CA ALA A 224 -71.19 12.10 5.71
C ALA A 224 -70.25 12.07 4.51
N TRP A 225 -70.75 11.65 3.34
CA TRP A 225 -69.94 11.35 2.15
C TRP A 225 -70.55 11.99 0.90
N GLN A 226 -69.75 12.74 0.13
CA GLN A 226 -70.16 13.27 -1.17
C GLN A 226 -70.66 12.14 -2.10
N PRO A 227 -71.61 12.41 -3.03
CA PRO A 227 -72.21 13.71 -3.32
C PRO A 227 -73.33 14.12 -2.36
N HIS A 228 -73.48 13.44 -1.22
CA HIS A 228 -74.45 13.77 -0.18
C HIS A 228 -73.77 14.17 1.15
N TRP A 229 -73.59 15.48 1.31
CA TRP A 229 -72.93 16.03 2.49
C TRP A 229 -73.89 16.24 3.67
N ALA A 230 -74.37 15.14 4.27
CA ALA A 230 -75.13 15.16 5.51
C ALA A 230 -74.82 13.91 6.36
N TRP A 231 -75.06 13.99 7.66
CA TRP A 231 -74.86 12.87 8.58
C TRP A 231 -75.95 11.80 8.40
N ASP A 232 -75.53 10.63 7.94
CA ASP A 232 -76.34 9.43 7.74
C ASP A 232 -75.99 8.33 8.76
N GLY A 233 -76.85 7.29 8.82
CA GLY A 233 -76.71 6.15 9.74
C GLY A 233 -77.56 6.26 11.00
N GLY A 234 -77.87 7.47 11.47
CA GLY A 234 -78.77 7.69 12.62
C GLY A 234 -78.44 6.79 13.80
N ASN A 235 -79.44 6.02 14.28
CA ASN A 235 -79.28 5.09 15.40
C ASN A 235 -79.02 3.62 14.97
N SER A 236 -78.75 3.37 13.69
CA SER A 236 -78.65 2.00 13.14
C SER A 236 -77.37 1.26 13.56
N ALA A 237 -76.29 1.98 13.83
CA ALA A 237 -74.96 1.44 14.10
C ALA A 237 -74.53 1.68 15.56
N ALA A 238 -75.29 1.13 16.52
CA ALA A 238 -75.00 1.28 17.95
C ALA A 238 -73.75 0.49 18.36
N PHE A 239 -72.88 1.09 19.16
CA PHE A 239 -71.68 0.44 19.71
C PHE A 239 -71.62 0.54 21.24
N SER A 240 -70.87 -0.37 21.86
CA SER A 240 -70.62 -0.37 23.30
C SER A 240 -69.31 0.34 23.63
N LEU A 241 -69.30 1.11 24.73
CA LEU A 241 -68.06 1.68 25.24
C LEU A 241 -67.09 0.59 25.69
N ASN A 242 -65.80 0.87 25.55
CA ASN A 242 -64.67 0.02 25.92
C ASN A 242 -64.65 -1.35 25.21
N GLN A 243 -65.37 -1.48 24.10
CA GLN A 243 -65.32 -2.66 23.22
C GLN A 243 -64.82 -2.26 21.84
N TRP A 244 -63.92 -3.09 21.28
CA TRP A 244 -63.50 -2.96 19.89
C TRP A 244 -64.68 -3.19 18.96
N THR A 245 -64.89 -2.27 18.04
CA THR A 245 -65.95 -2.31 17.03
C THR A 245 -65.35 -1.98 15.67
N LYS A 246 -65.66 -2.78 14.65
CA LYS A 246 -65.26 -2.49 13.27
C LYS A 246 -66.37 -1.72 12.58
N THR A 247 -66.04 -0.60 11.96
CA THR A 247 -66.96 0.12 11.07
C THR A 247 -66.42 0.13 9.65
N THR A 248 -67.33 -0.02 8.68
CA THR A 248 -67.00 0.14 7.26
C THR A 248 -68.06 0.97 6.57
N THR A 249 -67.63 1.95 5.78
CA THR A 249 -68.51 2.73 4.90
C THR A 249 -68.16 2.44 3.44
N VAL A 250 -69.16 2.15 2.62
CA VAL A 250 -69.00 1.76 1.20
C VAL A 250 -69.87 2.65 0.32
N PHE A 251 -69.33 3.06 -0.83
CA PHE A 251 -70.07 3.72 -1.90
C PHE A 251 -69.82 3.02 -3.25
N ASP A 252 -70.88 2.51 -3.87
CA ASP A 252 -70.84 1.71 -5.12
C ASP A 252 -71.42 2.47 -6.35
N HIS A 253 -71.59 3.79 -6.24
CA HIS A 253 -72.30 4.68 -7.19
C HIS A 253 -73.81 4.46 -7.34
N THR A 254 -74.39 3.48 -6.67
CA THR A 254 -75.84 3.24 -6.64
C THR A 254 -76.40 3.45 -5.24
N ASN A 255 -75.62 3.14 -4.22
CA ASN A 255 -75.93 3.22 -2.80
C ASN A 255 -74.70 3.57 -1.97
N GLN A 256 -74.95 4.15 -0.80
CA GLN A 256 -74.00 4.21 0.31
C GLN A 256 -74.44 3.22 1.40
N TYR A 257 -73.50 2.49 1.97
CA TYR A 257 -73.74 1.49 3.00
C TYR A 257 -72.88 1.75 4.23
N LEU A 258 -73.41 1.40 5.40
CA LEU A 258 -72.68 1.37 6.66
C LEU A 258 -72.76 -0.04 7.23
N TYR A 259 -71.60 -0.57 7.60
CA TYR A 259 -71.43 -1.88 8.21
C TYR A 259 -70.87 -1.72 9.62
N LEU A 260 -71.33 -2.56 10.53
CA LEU A 260 -70.80 -2.69 11.88
C LEU A 260 -70.46 -4.15 12.14
N ASN A 261 -69.22 -4.44 12.51
CA ASN A 261 -68.73 -5.80 12.76
C ASN A 261 -69.03 -6.77 11.60
N GLY A 262 -68.78 -6.32 10.36
CA GLY A 262 -69.02 -7.09 9.14
C GLY A 262 -70.49 -7.19 8.69
N ASN A 263 -71.45 -6.70 9.48
CA ASN A 263 -72.88 -6.75 9.13
C ASN A 263 -73.37 -5.42 8.57
N GLN A 264 -74.15 -5.44 7.49
CA GLN A 264 -74.79 -4.24 6.96
C GLN A 264 -75.87 -3.75 7.93
N VAL A 265 -75.72 -2.53 8.46
CA VAL A 265 -76.66 -1.92 9.42
C VAL A 265 -77.48 -0.78 8.82
N PHE A 266 -76.98 -0.18 7.73
CA PHE A 266 -77.70 0.88 7.02
C PHE A 266 -77.34 0.92 5.54
N SER A 267 -78.29 1.34 4.71
CA SER A 267 -78.10 1.56 3.27
C SER A 267 -79.00 2.69 2.80
N ARG A 268 -78.51 3.49 1.84
CA ARG A 268 -79.31 4.52 1.15
C ARG A 268 -78.96 4.56 -0.32
N SER A 269 -79.94 4.79 -1.18
CA SER A 269 -79.68 5.04 -2.59
C SER A 269 -78.95 6.35 -2.77
N GLN A 270 -77.84 6.32 -3.48
CA GLN A 270 -77.03 7.48 -3.78
C GLN A 270 -76.32 7.27 -5.12
N ILE A 271 -76.52 8.22 -6.03
CA ILE A 271 -75.84 8.26 -7.33
C ILE A 271 -74.87 9.43 -7.41
N GLY A 272 -73.92 9.38 -8.34
CA GLY A 272 -72.93 10.42 -8.61
C GLY A 272 -71.53 10.05 -8.12
N ASN A 273 -70.68 11.06 -7.93
CA ASN A 273 -69.26 10.90 -7.60
C ASN A 273 -68.95 11.55 -6.25
N ILE A 274 -68.09 10.94 -5.44
CA ILE A 274 -67.52 11.59 -4.25
C ILE A 274 -66.70 12.82 -4.68
N GLY A 275 -65.96 12.72 -5.77
CA GLY A 275 -65.15 13.82 -6.31
C GLY A 275 -63.80 13.96 -5.62
N THR A 276 -63.21 15.14 -5.76
CA THR A 276 -61.86 15.46 -5.25
C THR A 276 -61.88 16.83 -4.59
N ASN A 277 -61.03 17.04 -3.57
CA ASN A 277 -60.78 18.38 -3.03
C ASN A 277 -59.33 18.53 -2.56
N THR A 278 -59.00 19.69 -1.98
CA THR A 278 -57.66 20.00 -1.48
C THR A 278 -57.50 19.84 0.03
N SER A 279 -58.56 19.43 0.73
CA SER A 279 -58.54 19.32 2.19
C SER A 279 -57.72 18.13 2.65
N ARG A 280 -57.12 18.27 3.84
CA ARG A 280 -56.29 17.24 4.44
C ARG A 280 -57.15 16.06 4.91
N LEU A 281 -56.62 14.84 4.77
CA LEU A 281 -57.18 13.65 5.42
C LEU A 281 -56.61 13.55 6.83
N GLN A 282 -57.49 13.43 7.81
CA GLN A 282 -57.14 13.31 9.22
C GLN A 282 -57.76 12.05 9.82
N ILE A 283 -57.05 11.48 10.79
CA ILE A 283 -57.54 10.43 11.69
C ILE A 283 -57.67 11.04 13.09
N GLY A 284 -58.80 10.82 13.74
CA GLY A 284 -59.04 11.24 15.12
C GLY A 284 -59.48 12.70 15.31
N ALA A 285 -59.58 13.51 14.25
CA ALA A 285 -60.05 14.89 14.32
C ALA A 285 -60.75 15.35 13.04
N ARG A 286 -61.55 16.43 13.16
CA ARG A 286 -62.19 17.15 12.07
C ARG A 286 -61.42 18.42 11.71
N GLY A 287 -61.39 18.79 10.44
CA GLY A 287 -61.11 20.15 9.98
C GLY A 287 -59.75 20.30 9.31
N ASP A 288 -59.65 21.16 8.30
CA ASP A 288 -58.47 21.25 7.42
C ASP A 288 -57.25 21.93 8.08
N THR A 289 -57.42 23.16 8.58
CA THR A 289 -56.36 23.95 9.23
C THR A 289 -56.65 24.28 10.70
N GLY A 290 -57.80 23.85 11.22
CA GLY A 290 -58.26 24.10 12.60
C GLY A 290 -58.96 22.87 13.15
N HIS A 291 -58.20 22.01 13.83
CA HIS A 291 -58.68 20.72 14.32
C HIS A 291 -59.73 20.88 15.42
N ALA A 292 -60.85 20.17 15.30
CA ALA A 292 -61.94 20.12 16.27
C ALA A 292 -62.61 18.73 16.28
N SER A 293 -63.60 18.51 17.15
CA SER A 293 -64.38 17.25 17.20
C SER A 293 -63.51 15.99 17.37
N PHE A 294 -62.51 16.10 18.26
CA PHE A 294 -61.53 15.05 18.53
C PHE A 294 -62.17 13.74 18.97
N PHE A 295 -61.60 12.64 18.49
CA PHE A 295 -61.92 11.31 18.96
C PHE A 295 -61.20 11.02 20.27
N VAL A 296 -61.92 10.47 21.25
CA VAL A 296 -61.36 10.03 22.52
C VAL A 296 -61.55 8.52 22.66
N GLY A 297 -60.45 7.79 22.59
CA GLY A 297 -60.42 6.34 22.56
C GLY A 297 -59.33 5.82 21.64
N ASP A 298 -59.46 4.57 21.22
CA ASP A 298 -58.42 3.89 20.44
C ASP A 298 -58.91 3.64 19.01
N ILE A 299 -58.04 3.85 18.01
CA ILE A 299 -58.30 3.54 16.59
C ILE A 299 -57.20 2.59 16.12
N ASP A 300 -57.61 1.61 15.33
CA ASP A 300 -56.77 0.55 14.80
C ASP A 300 -57.17 0.22 13.34
N GLU A 301 -56.22 -0.29 12.56
CA GLU A 301 -56.44 -0.85 11.22
C GLU A 301 -57.29 0.02 10.27
N LEU A 302 -56.87 1.27 10.01
CA LEU A 302 -57.56 2.11 9.03
C LEU A 302 -57.15 1.70 7.61
N ARG A 303 -58.09 1.15 6.84
CA ARG A 303 -57.87 0.71 5.46
C ARG A 303 -58.81 1.43 4.50
N VAL A 304 -58.28 1.78 3.34
CA VAL A 304 -59.00 2.50 2.28
C VAL A 304 -58.84 1.74 0.97
N SER A 305 -59.95 1.37 0.33
CA SER A 305 -59.97 0.76 -0.99
C SER A 305 -60.63 1.67 -2.03
N MET A 306 -60.05 1.75 -3.24
CA MET A 306 -60.60 2.50 -4.38
C MET A 306 -61.63 1.68 -5.18
N VAL A 307 -62.34 0.79 -4.49
CA VAL A 307 -63.40 -0.07 -5.00
C VAL A 307 -64.49 -0.20 -3.93
N ALA A 308 -65.71 -0.54 -4.34
CA ALA A 308 -66.76 -0.97 -3.41
C ALA A 308 -66.52 -2.43 -3.03
N ARG A 309 -66.23 -2.71 -1.76
CA ARG A 309 -66.16 -4.09 -1.25
C ARG A 309 -67.56 -4.63 -1.04
N SER A 310 -67.78 -5.88 -1.46
CA SER A 310 -69.06 -6.57 -1.31
C SER A 310 -69.37 -6.87 0.17
N ASN A 311 -70.63 -7.22 0.45
CA ASN A 311 -71.02 -7.66 1.79
C ASN A 311 -70.25 -8.94 2.21
N ALA A 312 -70.05 -9.89 1.28
CA ALA A 312 -69.30 -11.13 1.53
C ALA A 312 -67.83 -10.86 1.85
N TRP A 313 -67.16 -9.99 1.08
CA TRP A 313 -65.79 -9.57 1.35
C TRP A 313 -65.63 -8.95 2.74
N LEU A 314 -66.55 -8.06 3.13
CA LEU A 314 -66.49 -7.37 4.41
C LEU A 314 -66.79 -8.30 5.59
N ALA A 315 -67.70 -9.26 5.43
CA ALA A 315 -67.94 -10.29 6.42
C ALA A 315 -66.73 -11.21 6.59
N ALA A 316 -66.12 -11.66 5.48
CA ALA A 316 -64.90 -12.45 5.51
C ALA A 316 -63.73 -11.66 6.13
N SER A 317 -63.59 -10.37 5.82
CA SER A 317 -62.58 -9.49 6.41
C SER A 317 -62.78 -9.34 7.91
N TYR A 318 -64.02 -9.14 8.39
CA TYR A 318 -64.30 -9.12 9.83
C TYR A 318 -63.95 -10.45 10.52
N LYS A 319 -64.31 -11.59 9.90
CA LYS A 319 -63.98 -12.92 10.45
C LYS A 319 -62.48 -13.20 10.46
N SER A 320 -61.77 -12.73 9.44
CA SER A 320 -60.32 -12.75 9.34
C SER A 320 -59.69 -11.95 10.47
N ASP A 321 -60.10 -10.68 10.65
CA ASP A 321 -59.64 -9.81 11.74
C ASP A 321 -59.90 -10.39 13.14
N GLU A 322 -61.00 -11.13 13.32
CA GLU A 322 -61.33 -11.86 14.55
C GLU A 322 -60.58 -13.20 14.70
N ALA A 323 -59.71 -13.57 13.75
CA ALA A 323 -59.01 -14.86 13.68
C ALA A 323 -59.96 -16.08 13.72
N THR A 324 -61.16 -15.93 13.17
CA THR A 324 -62.17 -17.01 13.10
C THR A 324 -62.29 -17.61 11.69
N LEU A 325 -61.81 -16.91 10.65
CA LEU A 325 -61.83 -17.40 9.26
C LEU A 325 -60.88 -18.60 9.05
N THR A 326 -59.85 -18.73 9.88
CA THR A 326 -58.78 -19.71 9.75
C THR A 326 -58.82 -20.79 10.83
N SER A 327 -58.45 -22.02 10.49
CA SER A 327 -58.15 -23.11 11.42
C SER A 327 -56.78 -23.73 11.12
N PHE A 328 -56.13 -24.32 12.11
CA PHE A 328 -54.76 -24.85 12.00
C PHE A 328 -54.74 -26.38 12.13
N GLY A 329 -54.01 -27.05 11.24
CA GLY A 329 -53.69 -28.46 11.34
C GLY A 329 -52.56 -28.76 12.34
N SER A 330 -52.24 -30.05 12.49
CA SER A 330 -51.08 -30.49 13.26
C SER A 330 -49.76 -29.99 12.66
N GLU A 331 -48.75 -29.79 13.50
CA GLU A 331 -47.38 -29.56 13.03
C GLU A 331 -46.87 -30.79 12.29
N GLU A 332 -46.34 -30.58 11.09
CA GLU A 332 -45.64 -31.59 10.31
C GLU A 332 -44.13 -31.33 10.36
N GLN A 333 -43.33 -32.40 10.52
CA GLN A 333 -41.88 -32.35 10.51
C GLN A 333 -41.35 -32.80 9.14
N ASN A 334 -40.28 -32.17 8.68
CA ASN A 334 -39.67 -32.47 7.38
C ASN A 334 -38.92 -33.82 7.37
N LEU A 335 -38.53 -34.33 8.53
CA LEU A 335 -37.78 -35.58 8.68
C LEU A 335 -38.61 -36.68 9.36
N PRO A 336 -38.39 -37.96 9.01
CA PRO A 336 -39.00 -39.08 9.72
C PRO A 336 -38.49 -39.21 11.16
N SER A 337 -39.30 -39.77 12.06
CA SER A 337 -38.99 -39.89 13.49
C SER A 337 -37.84 -40.85 13.82
N SER A 338 -37.46 -41.74 12.90
CA SER A 338 -36.28 -42.61 13.02
C SER A 338 -35.86 -43.22 11.67
N GLY A 339 -34.60 -43.66 11.59
CA GLY A 339 -34.05 -44.43 10.46
C GLY A 339 -33.03 -45.47 10.94
N VAL A 340 -32.94 -46.62 10.26
CA VAL A 340 -32.01 -47.70 10.60
C VAL A 340 -31.12 -48.04 9.40
N LEU A 341 -29.82 -48.14 9.62
CA LEU A 341 -28.80 -48.57 8.65
C LEU A 341 -28.11 -49.82 9.19
N THR A 342 -27.92 -50.85 8.36
CA THR A 342 -27.05 -51.99 8.68
C THR A 342 -25.91 -52.02 7.68
N SER A 343 -24.67 -52.13 8.16
CA SER A 343 -23.47 -52.12 7.32
C SER A 343 -23.36 -53.38 6.47
N ASN A 344 -22.52 -53.32 5.45
CA ASN A 344 -21.96 -54.54 4.85
C ASN A 344 -21.09 -55.27 5.89
N VAL A 345 -20.83 -56.55 5.65
CA VAL A 345 -19.86 -57.32 6.43
C VAL A 345 -18.46 -56.85 6.06
N PHE A 346 -17.64 -56.55 7.07
CA PHE A 346 -16.23 -56.20 6.92
C PHE A 346 -15.35 -57.42 7.20
N ASP A 347 -14.31 -57.59 6.40
CA ASP A 347 -13.32 -58.65 6.48
C ASP A 347 -11.90 -58.02 6.49
N PRO A 348 -11.16 -58.06 7.60
CA PRO A 348 -9.79 -57.56 7.70
C PRO A 348 -8.77 -58.50 7.05
N GLY A 349 -9.15 -59.73 6.67
CA GLY A 349 -8.31 -60.73 6.05
C GLY A 349 -7.69 -61.76 7.01
N PHE A 350 -7.65 -61.44 8.31
CA PHE A 350 -7.08 -62.26 9.39
C PHE A 350 -8.01 -62.31 10.62
N ALA A 351 -7.70 -63.19 11.58
CA ALA A 351 -8.38 -63.19 12.87
C ALA A 351 -7.91 -61.98 13.68
N SER A 352 -8.84 -61.26 14.30
CA SER A 352 -8.55 -59.97 14.93
C SER A 352 -8.95 -59.94 16.39
N ASP A 353 -8.19 -59.17 17.16
CA ASP A 353 -8.59 -58.67 18.47
C ASP A 353 -9.27 -57.32 18.24
N TRP A 354 -10.55 -57.21 18.61
CA TRP A 354 -11.39 -56.05 18.29
C TRP A 354 -11.30 -55.00 19.39
N GLY A 355 -10.80 -53.82 19.05
CA GLY A 355 -10.53 -52.73 19.99
C GLY A 355 -11.65 -51.70 20.09
N ASN A 356 -11.31 -50.42 20.13
CA ASN A 356 -12.28 -49.36 20.40
C ASN A 356 -13.18 -49.09 19.21
N LEU A 357 -14.49 -48.98 19.47
CA LEU A 357 -15.46 -48.44 18.53
C LEU A 357 -15.63 -46.94 18.77
N VAL A 358 -15.33 -46.13 17.77
CA VAL A 358 -15.52 -44.67 17.78
C VAL A 358 -16.49 -44.29 16.67
N TYR A 359 -17.50 -43.49 16.95
CA TYR A 359 -18.37 -42.92 15.92
C TYR A 359 -18.66 -41.46 16.19
N ALA A 360 -18.90 -40.72 15.10
CA ALA A 360 -19.27 -39.32 15.15
C ALA A 360 -20.65 -39.10 14.55
N THR A 361 -21.41 -38.26 15.21
CA THR A 361 -22.68 -37.75 14.74
C THR A 361 -22.65 -36.23 14.77
N THR A 362 -23.24 -35.60 13.76
CA THR A 362 -23.46 -34.16 13.74
C THR A 362 -24.95 -33.85 13.72
N GLY A 363 -25.30 -32.63 14.11
CA GLY A 363 -26.69 -32.19 14.19
C GLY A 363 -27.37 -32.58 15.50
N SER A 364 -28.70 -32.52 15.54
CA SER A 364 -29.47 -32.70 16.77
C SER A 364 -30.31 -33.97 16.71
N GLY A 365 -30.06 -34.89 17.63
CA GLY A 365 -30.71 -36.21 17.68
C GLY A 365 -29.88 -37.19 18.51
N SER A 366 -30.26 -38.46 18.49
CA SER A 366 -29.48 -39.55 19.07
C SER A 366 -29.16 -40.61 18.02
N ALA A 367 -27.93 -41.13 18.06
CA ALA A 367 -27.56 -42.35 17.34
C ALA A 367 -27.31 -43.49 18.32
N SER A 368 -27.80 -44.68 17.99
CA SER A 368 -27.50 -45.93 18.69
C SER A 368 -26.75 -46.86 17.75
N VAL A 369 -25.55 -47.28 18.15
CA VAL A 369 -24.71 -48.20 17.36
C VAL A 369 -24.66 -49.56 18.05
N LYS A 370 -24.82 -50.64 17.29
CA LYS A 370 -24.61 -52.02 17.72
C LYS A 370 -23.58 -52.68 16.80
N VAL A 371 -22.82 -53.64 17.32
CA VAL A 371 -21.84 -54.42 16.55
C VAL A 371 -21.99 -55.89 16.84
N ARG A 372 -21.63 -56.74 15.88
CA ARG A 372 -21.48 -58.19 16.06
C ARG A 372 -20.36 -58.73 15.19
N SER A 373 -19.70 -59.80 15.64
CA SER A 373 -18.66 -60.52 14.89
C SER A 373 -19.05 -61.97 14.58
N ASP A 374 -18.36 -62.58 13.61
CA ASP A 374 -18.53 -63.98 13.24
C ASP A 374 -17.24 -64.55 12.61
N SER A 375 -17.09 -65.87 12.64
CA SER A 375 -16.07 -66.57 11.85
C SER A 375 -16.54 -66.88 10.42
N ASN A 376 -17.84 -66.74 10.13
CA ASN A 376 -18.43 -66.97 8.82
C ASN A 376 -18.70 -65.66 8.07
N SER A 377 -18.32 -65.59 6.79
CA SER A 377 -18.48 -64.40 5.93
C SER A 377 -19.92 -63.95 5.71
N ASP A 378 -20.90 -64.83 5.94
CA ASP A 378 -22.32 -64.55 5.77
C ASP A 378 -23.01 -64.12 7.09
N MET A 379 -22.26 -64.04 8.19
CA MET A 379 -22.76 -63.73 9.54
C MET A 379 -23.87 -64.68 10.01
N SER A 380 -23.91 -65.92 9.50
CA SER A 380 -24.97 -66.89 9.76
C SER A 380 -25.02 -67.38 11.21
N THR A 381 -23.89 -67.32 11.93
CA THR A 381 -23.76 -67.72 13.34
C THR A 381 -23.67 -66.54 14.31
N ALA A 382 -23.61 -65.31 13.79
CA ALA A 382 -23.58 -64.09 14.57
C ALA A 382 -24.88 -63.91 15.38
N THR A 383 -24.75 -63.35 16.59
CA THR A 383 -25.88 -63.02 17.46
C THR A 383 -26.89 -62.08 16.77
N ASN A 384 -28.19 -62.27 17.05
CA ASN A 384 -29.26 -61.45 16.48
C ASN A 384 -29.20 -59.99 17.01
N TRP A 385 -29.42 -59.00 16.13
CA TRP A 385 -29.43 -57.57 16.46
C TRP A 385 -30.32 -57.18 17.64
N ALA A 386 -31.46 -57.87 17.82
CA ALA A 386 -32.36 -57.62 18.94
C ALA A 386 -31.72 -57.94 20.30
N SER A 387 -30.74 -58.84 20.32
CA SER A 387 -30.01 -59.27 21.53
C SER A 387 -28.70 -58.51 21.76
N CYS A 388 -28.20 -57.77 20.77
CA CYS A 388 -26.96 -57.00 20.90
C CYS A 388 -27.19 -55.69 21.66
N SER A 389 -26.30 -55.40 22.60
CA SER A 389 -26.29 -54.16 23.37
C SER A 389 -25.78 -53.01 22.51
N SER A 390 -26.33 -51.81 22.71
CA SER A 390 -25.77 -50.60 22.10
C SER A 390 -24.41 -50.27 22.71
N ILE A 391 -23.49 -49.80 21.88
CA ILE A 391 -22.11 -49.48 22.24
C ILE A 391 -21.95 -47.96 22.27
N THR A 392 -21.34 -47.45 23.33
CA THR A 392 -20.98 -46.04 23.45
C THR A 392 -19.67 -45.78 22.69
N SER A 393 -19.59 -44.67 21.95
CA SER A 393 -18.36 -44.27 21.27
C SER A 393 -17.17 -44.18 22.25
N GLY A 394 -16.02 -44.71 21.86
CA GLY A 394 -14.81 -44.84 22.68
C GLY A 394 -14.73 -46.11 23.53
N THR A 395 -15.65 -47.06 23.36
CA THR A 395 -15.65 -48.32 24.14
C THR A 395 -14.93 -49.42 23.38
N ASP A 396 -14.06 -50.15 24.07
CA ASP A 396 -13.47 -51.41 23.60
C ASP A 396 -14.56 -52.48 23.42
N ILE A 397 -14.69 -53.01 22.21
CA ILE A 397 -15.78 -53.93 21.86
C ILE A 397 -15.44 -55.40 22.09
N SER A 398 -14.20 -55.76 22.41
CA SER A 398 -13.79 -57.14 22.77
C SER A 398 -14.67 -57.78 23.85
N SER A 399 -15.17 -56.95 24.77
CA SER A 399 -16.05 -57.35 25.89
C SER A 399 -17.55 -57.26 25.60
N ASN A 400 -17.96 -56.86 24.39
CA ASN A 400 -19.35 -56.72 24.01
C ASN A 400 -20.05 -58.08 23.87
N ASN A 401 -21.33 -58.16 24.21
CA ASN A 401 -22.09 -59.41 24.20
C ASN A 401 -22.37 -60.02 22.81
N CYS A 402 -21.94 -59.36 21.73
CA CYS A 402 -22.06 -59.81 20.36
C CYS A 402 -20.74 -59.82 19.59
N VAL A 403 -19.63 -59.45 20.22
CA VAL A 403 -18.30 -59.41 19.60
C VAL A 403 -17.39 -60.38 20.34
N ASN A 404 -16.60 -61.15 19.61
CA ASN A 404 -15.58 -62.03 20.17
C ASN A 404 -14.28 -61.81 19.41
N ASP A 405 -13.19 -61.66 20.14
CA ASP A 405 -11.84 -61.71 19.58
C ASP A 405 -11.57 -63.07 18.92
N GLU A 406 -10.53 -63.12 18.08
CA GLU A 406 -10.21 -64.26 17.20
C GLU A 406 -11.23 -64.50 16.06
N GLN A 407 -12.36 -63.80 16.03
CA GLN A 407 -13.31 -63.84 14.92
C GLN A 407 -12.91 -62.85 13.81
N ARG A 408 -13.11 -63.27 12.56
CA ARG A 408 -12.62 -62.54 11.37
C ARG A 408 -13.60 -61.47 10.86
N TYR A 409 -14.90 -61.74 10.84
CA TYR A 409 -15.88 -60.86 10.19
C TYR A 409 -16.60 -60.00 11.21
N ILE A 410 -16.93 -58.75 10.85
CA ILE A 410 -17.63 -57.81 11.72
C ILE A 410 -18.70 -57.02 10.96
N GLN A 411 -19.78 -56.66 11.64
CA GLN A 411 -20.88 -55.87 11.09
C GLN A 411 -21.43 -54.92 12.15
N TYR A 412 -21.92 -53.74 11.75
CA TYR A 412 -22.57 -52.78 12.63
C TYR A 412 -23.98 -52.38 12.16
N GLN A 413 -24.81 -51.93 13.09
CA GLN A 413 -26.13 -51.36 12.85
C GLN A 413 -26.26 -50.01 13.55
N VAL A 414 -26.71 -49.00 12.83
CA VAL A 414 -26.94 -47.64 13.33
C VAL A 414 -28.44 -47.36 13.30
N THR A 415 -28.98 -46.89 14.43
CA THR A 415 -30.31 -46.30 14.50
C THR A 415 -30.17 -44.81 14.75
N LEU A 416 -30.69 -43.99 13.83
CA LEU A 416 -30.73 -42.54 13.94
C LEU A 416 -32.13 -42.09 14.35
N GLN A 417 -32.19 -41.21 15.34
CA GLN A 417 -33.42 -40.61 15.82
C GLN A 417 -33.21 -39.09 15.87
N PRO A 418 -33.76 -38.33 14.90
CA PRO A 418 -33.68 -36.87 14.91
C PRO A 418 -34.30 -36.27 16.18
N SER A 419 -33.75 -35.14 16.64
CA SER A 419 -34.38 -34.32 17.69
C SER A 419 -35.16 -33.20 17.01
N GLY A 420 -36.47 -33.36 16.91
CA GLY A 420 -37.33 -32.45 16.15
C GLY A 420 -37.03 -32.51 14.66
N ALA A 421 -37.00 -31.36 14.00
CA ALA A 421 -36.74 -31.25 12.56
C ALA A 421 -35.28 -30.95 12.19
N SER A 422 -34.37 -31.01 13.15
CA SER A 422 -32.94 -30.91 12.88
C SER A 422 -32.45 -32.18 12.20
N ASN A 423 -31.58 -32.02 11.20
CA ASN A 423 -30.83 -33.15 10.64
C ASN A 423 -29.96 -33.76 11.73
N ILE A 424 -29.94 -35.09 11.82
CA ILE A 424 -28.85 -35.85 12.44
C ILE A 424 -28.11 -36.57 11.32
N SER A 425 -26.79 -36.43 11.29
CA SER A 425 -25.94 -37.11 10.33
C SER A 425 -24.98 -38.02 11.08
N PHE A 426 -24.93 -39.29 10.67
CA PHE A 426 -23.90 -40.21 11.10
C PHE A 426 -22.69 -40.02 10.18
N THR A 427 -21.64 -39.39 10.67
CA THR A 427 -20.55 -38.89 9.82
C THR A 427 -19.41 -39.88 9.68
N SER A 428 -19.13 -40.67 10.72
CA SER A 428 -18.08 -41.69 10.69
C SER A 428 -18.30 -42.76 11.74
N ILE A 429 -17.71 -43.92 11.47
CA ILE A 429 -17.52 -45.01 12.43
C ILE A 429 -16.14 -45.62 12.16
N SER A 430 -15.40 -45.88 13.22
CA SER A 430 -14.11 -46.57 13.25
C SER A 430 -14.20 -47.67 14.29
N ILE A 431 -13.59 -48.82 13.98
CA ILE A 431 -13.42 -49.93 14.91
C ILE A 431 -11.95 -50.30 14.81
N ASP A 432 -11.22 -50.17 15.91
CA ASP A 432 -9.81 -50.57 15.94
C ASP A 432 -9.71 -52.11 15.94
N TYR A 433 -8.67 -52.64 15.31
CA TYR A 433 -8.39 -54.08 15.31
C TYR A 433 -6.90 -54.34 15.11
N SER A 434 -6.38 -55.39 15.72
CA SER A 434 -4.98 -55.85 15.53
C SER A 434 -4.93 -57.32 15.11
N ALA A 435 -3.84 -57.69 14.44
CA ALA A 435 -3.51 -59.09 14.16
C ALA A 435 -2.96 -59.75 15.43
N SER A 436 -3.12 -61.07 15.56
CA SER A 436 -2.68 -61.84 16.74
C SER A 436 -1.37 -62.63 16.39
N ASP A 437 -0.15 -62.08 16.62
CA ASP A 437 1.21 -62.65 16.28
C ASP A 437 2.30 -62.37 17.37
N GLN A 438 3.42 -63.15 17.48
CA GLN A 438 4.33 -63.25 18.66
C GLN A 438 5.89 -63.42 18.46
N ASN A 439 6.50 -63.44 17.25
CA ASN A 439 7.97 -63.72 17.07
C ASN A 439 8.77 -62.55 16.43
N PRO A 440 10.08 -62.32 16.73
CA PRO A 440 10.88 -61.21 16.15
C PRO A 440 11.45 -61.36 14.72
N PRO A 441 11.78 -60.24 14.04
CA PRO A 441 12.39 -60.22 12.72
C PRO A 441 13.70 -61.03 12.60
N THR A 442 13.90 -61.66 11.44
CA THR A 442 15.07 -62.55 11.19
C THR A 442 16.30 -61.83 10.63
N SER A 443 16.15 -60.64 10.03
CA SER A 443 17.28 -59.83 9.52
C SER A 443 17.02 -58.33 9.60
N ASN A 444 18.12 -57.56 9.78
CA ASN A 444 18.09 -56.10 9.96
C ASN A 444 18.26 -55.31 8.65
N ALA A 445 18.20 -53.98 8.73
CA ALA A 445 18.62 -53.06 7.67
C ALA A 445 20.09 -53.27 7.26
N SER A 446 20.40 -53.07 5.97
CA SER A 446 21.76 -53.19 5.42
C SER A 446 22.04 -52.12 4.36
N LEU A 447 23.30 -51.94 3.95
CA LEU A 447 23.69 -50.92 2.94
C LEU A 447 23.25 -49.48 3.28
N VAL A 448 23.47 -49.06 4.53
CA VAL A 448 23.13 -47.71 5.00
C VAL A 448 24.07 -46.68 4.38
N SER A 449 23.53 -45.57 3.87
CA SER A 449 24.32 -44.48 3.26
C SER A 449 23.61 -43.12 3.30
N ASN A 450 24.39 -42.04 3.21
CA ASN A 450 23.93 -40.66 3.00
C ASN A 450 24.74 -39.92 1.90
N PRO A 451 24.25 -38.81 1.32
CA PRO A 451 24.93 -38.03 0.28
C PRO A 451 26.32 -37.47 0.67
N ASN A 452 26.49 -37.05 1.92
CA ASN A 452 27.69 -36.39 2.45
C ASN A 452 28.44 -37.29 3.44
N GLU A 453 28.62 -38.57 3.06
CA GLU A 453 29.26 -39.56 3.91
C GLU A 453 30.67 -39.10 4.34
N ASP A 454 30.85 -38.85 5.64
CA ASP A 454 32.06 -38.31 6.25
C ASP A 454 32.46 -36.87 5.87
N ASP A 455 31.56 -36.10 5.23
CA ASP A 455 31.81 -34.72 4.78
C ASP A 455 30.93 -33.67 5.51
N TRP A 456 31.21 -32.38 5.29
CA TRP A 456 30.42 -31.26 5.82
C TRP A 456 29.16 -30.99 5.00
N THR A 457 28.08 -30.62 5.69
CA THR A 457 26.81 -30.19 5.12
C THR A 457 26.19 -29.10 5.99
N ASN A 458 25.45 -28.19 5.39
CA ASN A 458 24.64 -27.21 6.09
C ASN A 458 23.16 -27.54 6.16
N ALA A 459 22.80 -28.73 5.67
CA ALA A 459 21.44 -29.22 5.65
C ALA A 459 21.36 -30.53 6.43
N GLU A 460 20.16 -30.84 6.93
CA GLU A 460 19.88 -32.13 7.50
C GLU A 460 19.91 -33.22 6.40
N GLU A 461 20.61 -34.33 6.67
CA GLU A 461 20.84 -35.39 5.68
C GLU A 461 19.66 -36.36 5.51
N THR A 462 19.60 -37.00 4.34
CA THR A 462 18.75 -38.16 4.12
C THR A 462 19.58 -39.44 4.13
N PHE A 463 19.24 -40.37 5.01
CA PHE A 463 19.81 -41.72 5.01
C PHE A 463 18.89 -42.69 4.30
N SER A 464 19.47 -43.68 3.63
CA SER A 464 18.73 -44.78 2.99
C SER A 464 19.41 -46.13 3.23
N TRP A 465 18.63 -47.21 3.24
CA TRP A 465 19.09 -48.58 3.46
C TRP A 465 18.29 -49.61 2.66
N GLN A 466 18.80 -50.82 2.58
CA GLN A 466 18.08 -52.01 2.09
C GLN A 466 17.29 -52.65 3.24
N ALA A 467 16.05 -53.05 2.95
CA ALA A 467 15.14 -53.64 3.93
C ALA A 467 15.64 -55.00 4.48
N GLY A 468 15.38 -55.23 5.77
CA GLY A 468 15.46 -56.54 6.43
C GLY A 468 14.26 -57.45 6.11
N ALA A 469 14.09 -58.53 6.87
CA ALA A 469 13.03 -59.52 6.68
C ALA A 469 12.50 -60.11 8.00
N ASP A 470 11.21 -60.41 8.03
CA ASP A 470 10.52 -61.06 9.15
C ASP A 470 10.62 -62.60 9.09
N ASP A 471 10.16 -63.31 10.12
CA ASP A 471 10.08 -64.77 10.09
C ASP A 471 8.97 -65.28 9.14
N PRO A 472 9.08 -66.52 8.59
CA PRO A 472 8.14 -67.02 7.59
C PRO A 472 6.69 -67.19 8.06
N SER A 473 6.45 -67.20 9.37
CA SER A 473 5.12 -67.28 10.00
C SER A 473 4.62 -65.95 10.57
N GLY A 474 5.46 -64.92 10.58
CA GLY A 474 5.13 -63.59 11.05
C GLY A 474 4.35 -62.77 10.04
N ASN A 475 3.88 -61.61 10.50
CA ASN A 475 3.02 -60.72 9.71
C ASN A 475 3.79 -59.75 8.80
N GLY A 476 5.13 -59.73 8.84
CA GLY A 476 5.97 -58.82 8.06
C GLY A 476 6.50 -57.65 8.89
N LEU A 477 7.36 -56.82 8.28
CA LEU A 477 7.98 -55.68 8.98
C LEU A 477 7.02 -54.50 9.14
N LEU A 478 6.97 -53.94 10.35
CA LEU A 478 6.37 -52.63 10.64
C LEU A 478 7.31 -51.49 10.23
N GLY A 479 8.62 -51.63 10.50
CA GLY A 479 9.59 -50.57 10.30
C GLY A 479 10.93 -50.81 10.98
N TYR A 480 11.59 -49.74 11.38
CA TYR A 480 12.92 -49.75 11.99
C TYR A 480 13.00 -48.78 13.17
N CYS A 481 13.43 -49.22 14.37
CA CYS A 481 13.90 -48.30 15.41
C CYS A 481 15.16 -47.59 14.89
N VAL A 482 15.23 -46.27 14.95
CA VAL A 482 16.36 -45.46 14.45
C VAL A 482 16.88 -44.55 15.54
N ALA A 483 18.19 -44.33 15.56
CA ALA A 483 18.80 -43.40 16.48
C ALA A 483 19.96 -42.62 15.84
N LEU A 484 20.09 -41.35 16.21
CA LEU A 484 21.13 -40.44 15.72
C LEU A 484 21.99 -39.99 16.89
N ASP A 485 23.27 -40.32 16.86
CA ASP A 485 24.24 -39.86 17.85
C ASP A 485 24.91 -38.56 17.41
N GLU A 486 25.32 -37.76 18.39
CA GLU A 486 26.00 -36.47 18.22
C GLU A 486 27.37 -36.49 18.89
N TYR A 487 28.38 -35.97 18.17
CA TYR A 487 29.74 -35.88 18.65
C TYR A 487 30.41 -34.56 18.27
N ASP A 488 31.17 -34.00 19.20
CA ASP A 488 32.08 -32.90 18.91
C ASP A 488 33.25 -33.40 18.05
N VAL A 489 33.43 -32.81 16.86
CA VAL A 489 34.51 -33.14 15.90
C VAL A 489 35.90 -32.99 16.54
N SER A 490 36.05 -32.11 17.52
CA SER A 490 37.32 -31.89 18.24
C SER A 490 37.62 -32.95 19.31
N SER A 491 36.61 -33.71 19.76
CA SER A 491 36.72 -34.66 20.87
C SER A 491 37.17 -36.08 20.46
N GLY A 492 36.95 -36.47 19.21
CA GLY A 492 37.36 -37.76 18.63
C GLY A 492 36.72 -39.01 19.25
N SER A 493 35.67 -38.88 20.06
CA SER A 493 34.99 -40.01 20.72
C SER A 493 33.74 -40.42 19.95
N THR A 494 33.48 -41.72 19.82
CA THR A 494 32.20 -42.32 19.36
C THR A 494 31.51 -43.05 20.54
N SER A 495 30.19 -43.04 20.62
CA SER A 495 29.36 -43.69 21.64
C SER A 495 28.28 -44.52 20.98
N SER A 496 28.45 -45.84 20.96
CA SER A 496 27.50 -46.70 20.25
C SER A 496 26.21 -46.90 21.05
N ILE A 497 25.07 -46.40 20.53
CA ILE A 497 23.76 -46.54 21.18
C ILE A 497 22.93 -47.70 20.65
N ASP A 498 22.00 -48.20 21.46
CA ASP A 498 21.00 -49.18 21.02
C ASP A 498 19.72 -48.43 20.63
N PRO A 499 19.28 -48.46 19.36
CA PRO A 499 18.11 -47.72 18.90
C PRO A 499 16.79 -48.22 19.50
N ALA A 500 16.76 -49.40 20.15
CA ALA A 500 15.60 -49.85 20.91
C ALA A 500 15.52 -49.24 22.33
N ILE A 501 16.60 -48.63 22.82
CA ILE A 501 16.71 -48.07 24.18
C ILE A 501 16.77 -46.55 24.15
N SER A 502 17.50 -45.98 23.19
CA SER A 502 17.69 -44.54 23.03
C SER A 502 17.65 -44.18 21.56
N SER A 503 16.95 -43.09 21.23
CA SER A 503 16.96 -42.49 19.89
C SER A 503 18.09 -41.47 19.69
N GLY A 504 18.98 -41.34 20.68
CA GLY A 504 20.06 -40.35 20.68
C GLY A 504 19.47 -38.95 20.79
N ILE A 505 19.82 -38.07 19.84
CA ILE A 505 19.27 -36.71 19.76
C ILE A 505 17.95 -36.63 18.98
N LEU A 506 17.55 -37.71 18.32
CA LEU A 506 16.21 -37.77 17.73
C LEU A 506 15.21 -37.76 18.87
N SER A 507 14.23 -36.87 18.77
CA SER A 507 13.17 -36.76 19.76
C SER A 507 11.83 -36.85 19.06
N GLY A 508 10.86 -37.46 19.75
CA GLY A 508 9.44 -37.42 19.41
C GLY A 508 9.13 -37.64 17.94
N LEU A 509 8.96 -38.89 17.53
CA LEU A 509 8.48 -39.16 16.20
C LEU A 509 6.95 -38.96 16.11
N ASN A 510 6.50 -38.43 14.97
CA ASN A 510 5.12 -38.53 14.50
C ASN A 510 5.10 -38.99 13.03
N ASP A 511 5.48 -40.24 12.77
CA ASP A 511 5.33 -40.90 11.46
C ASP A 511 4.03 -41.72 11.34
N GLY A 512 3.15 -41.61 12.35
CA GLY A 512 1.92 -42.39 12.45
C GLY A 512 2.04 -43.69 13.24
N VAL A 513 3.21 -44.02 13.80
CA VAL A 513 3.44 -45.22 14.61
C VAL A 513 3.83 -44.81 16.04
N SER A 514 2.97 -45.10 17.02
CA SER A 514 3.15 -44.73 18.44
C SER A 514 3.33 -45.98 19.29
N GLU A 515 4.55 -46.28 19.69
CA GLU A 515 4.90 -47.57 20.29
C GLU A 515 5.85 -47.44 21.48
N THR A 516 5.80 -48.38 22.42
CA THR A 516 6.62 -48.32 23.66
C THR A 516 7.98 -49.01 23.55
N TYR A 517 8.26 -49.70 22.44
CA TYR A 517 9.47 -50.54 22.25
C TYR A 517 10.55 -49.90 21.36
N CYS A 518 10.26 -48.77 20.70
CA CYS A 518 11.26 -47.93 20.02
C CYS A 518 11.08 -46.47 20.49
N PRO A 519 12.13 -45.78 20.95
CA PRO A 519 12.05 -44.35 21.22
C PRO A 519 11.82 -43.50 19.96
N PHE A 520 12.24 -44.00 18.79
CA PHE A 520 12.04 -43.38 17.48
C PHE A 520 12.02 -44.47 16.40
N ILE A 521 11.00 -44.51 15.55
CA ILE A 521 10.77 -45.56 14.53
C ILE A 521 10.66 -44.95 13.12
N VAL A 522 10.86 -45.74 12.06
CA VAL A 522 10.63 -45.33 10.67
C VAL A 522 10.04 -46.52 9.91
N THR A 523 8.90 -46.34 9.26
CA THR A 523 8.22 -47.41 8.49
C THR A 523 8.82 -47.68 7.10
N GLY A 524 9.57 -46.71 6.55
CA GLY A 524 10.24 -46.82 5.26
C GLY A 524 11.68 -47.32 5.35
N THR A 525 12.36 -47.36 4.20
CA THR A 525 13.79 -47.73 4.10
C THR A 525 14.71 -46.50 3.97
N SER A 526 14.24 -45.36 4.44
CA SER A 526 14.95 -44.09 4.42
C SER A 526 14.41 -43.14 5.48
N ILE A 527 15.25 -42.26 5.99
CA ILE A 527 14.89 -41.17 6.89
C ILE A 527 15.48 -39.86 6.36
N ASP A 528 14.64 -38.86 6.21
CA ASP A 528 15.03 -37.49 5.88
C ASP A 528 15.03 -36.67 7.17
N LEU A 529 16.21 -36.33 7.67
CA LEU A 529 16.37 -35.63 8.94
C LEU A 529 15.73 -34.22 8.92
N SER A 530 15.59 -33.59 7.75
CA SER A 530 14.98 -32.27 7.61
C SER A 530 13.48 -32.28 7.96
N THR A 531 12.86 -33.45 7.94
CA THR A 531 11.43 -33.63 8.25
C THR A 531 11.16 -33.85 9.75
N ILE A 532 12.22 -33.98 10.57
CA ILE A 532 12.09 -34.33 11.99
C ILE A 532 11.91 -33.08 12.85
N SER A 533 10.67 -32.86 13.30
CA SER A 533 10.31 -31.72 14.14
C SER A 533 11.07 -31.75 15.48
N GLY A 534 11.72 -30.64 15.82
CA GLY A 534 12.43 -30.49 17.10
C GLY A 534 13.84 -31.11 17.10
N LEU A 535 14.28 -31.71 16.00
CA LEU A 535 15.68 -32.00 15.78
C LEU A 535 16.44 -30.67 15.67
N THR A 536 17.52 -30.53 16.43
CA THR A 536 18.43 -29.39 16.33
C THR A 536 19.83 -29.97 16.23
N LEU A 537 20.44 -29.80 15.07
CA LEU A 537 21.84 -30.11 14.87
C LEU A 537 22.68 -28.91 15.30
N THR A 538 23.79 -29.18 15.95
CA THR A 538 24.75 -28.19 16.44
C THR A 538 25.87 -28.07 15.41
N SER A 539 26.12 -26.85 14.92
CA SER A 539 27.26 -26.58 14.04
C SER A 539 28.58 -27.00 14.72
N GLY A 540 29.49 -27.60 13.96
CA GLY A 540 30.77 -28.10 14.46
C GLY A 540 30.77 -29.55 14.95
N ASN A 541 29.61 -30.23 14.90
CA ASN A 541 29.47 -31.63 15.33
C ASN A 541 29.39 -32.61 14.15
N TYR A 542 29.69 -33.89 14.40
CA TYR A 542 29.43 -35.01 13.49
C TYR A 542 28.41 -35.98 14.09
N TYR A 543 27.65 -36.63 13.21
CA TYR A 543 26.51 -37.46 13.58
C TYR A 543 26.60 -38.87 13.00
N THR A 544 26.16 -39.89 13.73
CA THR A 544 26.15 -41.30 13.27
C THR A 544 24.76 -41.94 13.43
N LEU A 545 24.37 -42.80 12.48
CA LEU A 545 23.04 -43.43 12.45
C LEU A 545 23.08 -44.91 12.88
N SER A 546 22.18 -45.30 13.80
CA SER A 546 21.97 -46.68 14.25
C SER A 546 20.53 -47.17 13.97
N ILE A 547 20.32 -48.44 13.57
CA ILE A 547 19.03 -48.95 13.07
C ILE A 547 18.72 -50.40 13.52
N LYS A 548 17.50 -50.71 14.00
CA LYS A 548 16.98 -52.09 14.24
C LYS A 548 15.60 -52.34 13.62
N ALA A 549 15.40 -53.44 12.89
CA ALA A 549 14.10 -53.81 12.32
C ALA A 549 13.04 -54.22 13.37
N VAL A 550 11.76 -53.99 13.06
CA VAL A 550 10.58 -54.29 13.88
C VAL A 550 9.48 -54.89 13.02
N ASP A 551 8.79 -55.91 13.52
CA ASP A 551 7.61 -56.52 12.85
C ASP A 551 6.27 -55.85 13.21
N LEU A 552 5.20 -56.23 12.49
CA LEU A 552 3.83 -55.75 12.70
C LEU A 552 3.22 -56.15 14.06
N ALA A 553 3.82 -57.09 14.79
CA ALA A 553 3.42 -57.47 16.14
C ALA A 553 4.21 -56.71 17.24
N GLY A 554 5.18 -55.88 16.85
CA GLY A 554 5.99 -55.06 17.74
C GLY A 554 7.23 -55.74 18.32
N ASN A 555 7.68 -56.87 17.77
CA ASN A 555 8.94 -57.47 18.20
C ASN A 555 10.13 -56.85 17.45
N VAL A 556 11.24 -56.64 18.16
CA VAL A 556 12.43 -55.92 17.66
C VAL A 556 13.60 -56.87 17.40
N PHE A 557 14.36 -56.65 16.33
CA PHE A 557 15.54 -57.43 15.95
C PHE A 557 16.60 -57.52 17.07
N THR A 558 17.18 -58.72 17.27
CA THR A 558 18.08 -59.05 18.39
C THR A 558 19.50 -59.48 17.99
N GLY A 559 20.04 -59.02 16.85
CA GLY A 559 21.40 -59.35 16.38
C GLY A 559 22.57 -58.69 17.12
N ALA A 560 23.80 -58.84 16.63
CA ALA A 560 25.02 -58.29 17.25
C ALA A 560 25.17 -56.77 17.03
N SER A 561 25.94 -56.10 17.88
CA SER A 561 26.05 -54.62 17.91
C SER A 561 26.56 -53.99 16.61
N ASN A 562 27.51 -54.61 15.94
CA ASN A 562 28.03 -54.15 14.65
C ASN A 562 27.01 -54.27 13.49
N GLU A 563 25.86 -54.92 13.70
CA GLU A 563 24.79 -55.05 12.72
C GLU A 563 23.74 -53.93 12.83
N TYR A 564 23.81 -53.09 13.88
CA TYR A 564 22.84 -52.01 14.11
C TYR A 564 23.44 -50.68 14.57
N GLN A 565 24.70 -50.62 15.01
CA GLN A 565 25.30 -49.39 15.55
C GLN A 565 26.20 -48.67 14.53
N ASP A 566 26.16 -47.33 14.53
CA ASP A 566 27.09 -46.44 13.82
C ASP A 566 27.26 -46.79 12.33
N LEU A 567 26.16 -47.02 11.61
CA LEU A 567 26.15 -47.59 10.26
C LEU A 567 26.50 -46.58 9.16
N SER A 568 26.35 -45.26 9.38
CA SER A 568 26.66 -44.17 8.43
C SER A 568 26.82 -42.83 9.19
N LYS A 569 27.58 -41.86 8.63
CA LYS A 569 27.95 -40.60 9.31
C LYS A 569 28.08 -39.34 8.42
N PHE A 570 27.94 -38.14 9.01
CA PHE A 570 28.17 -36.82 8.37
C PHE A 570 28.60 -35.74 9.39
N LYS A 571 29.09 -34.57 8.93
CA LYS A 571 29.41 -33.37 9.77
C LYS A 571 28.47 -32.22 9.44
N TYR A 572 28.04 -31.46 10.44
CA TYR A 572 27.05 -30.40 10.26
C TYR A 572 27.58 -29.02 10.63
N ASP A 573 27.34 -28.04 9.77
CA ASP A 573 27.56 -26.63 10.05
C ASP A 573 26.55 -25.78 9.28
N ASN A 574 25.68 -25.06 10.00
CA ASN A 574 24.68 -24.14 9.46
C ASN A 574 25.04 -22.67 9.66
N THR A 575 26.15 -22.40 10.34
CA THR A 575 26.54 -21.05 10.71
C THR A 575 27.13 -20.36 9.48
N PRO A 576 26.54 -19.25 8.98
CA PRO A 576 27.16 -18.55 7.87
C PRO A 576 28.52 -17.98 8.27
N PRO A 577 29.50 -17.98 7.34
CA PRO A 577 30.81 -17.39 7.58
C PRO A 577 30.70 -15.90 7.89
N THR A 578 31.79 -15.31 8.38
CA THR A 578 31.91 -13.85 8.49
C THR A 578 32.32 -13.22 7.16
N ASP A 579 31.71 -12.09 6.80
CA ASP A 579 32.17 -11.26 5.69
C ASP A 579 33.48 -10.54 6.03
N PRO A 580 34.26 -10.06 5.04
CA PRO A 580 35.29 -9.07 5.30
C PRO A 580 34.70 -7.82 5.99
N ALA A 581 35.43 -7.29 6.98
CA ALA A 581 34.98 -6.15 7.77
C ALA A 581 34.80 -4.87 6.93
N TYR A 582 35.60 -4.70 5.87
CA TYR A 582 35.51 -3.57 4.95
C TYR A 582 35.99 -3.93 3.54
N VAL A 583 35.50 -3.19 2.55
CA VAL A 583 35.99 -3.18 1.17
C VAL A 583 36.40 -1.75 0.80
N SER A 584 37.64 -1.56 0.38
CA SER A 584 38.22 -0.25 0.09
C SER A 584 38.03 0.15 -1.39
N LEU A 585 37.67 1.42 -1.62
CA LEU A 585 37.38 2.04 -2.91
C LEU A 585 37.76 3.54 -2.92
N PRO A 586 37.93 4.19 -4.10
CA PRO A 586 38.04 5.65 -4.19
C PRO A 586 36.78 6.36 -3.65
N GLY A 587 36.95 7.32 -2.73
CA GLY A 587 35.81 8.00 -2.06
C GLY A 587 35.14 9.14 -2.86
N ASN A 588 35.81 9.63 -3.91
CA ASN A 588 35.34 10.69 -4.80
C ASN A 588 34.84 10.11 -6.14
N PHE A 589 34.15 10.93 -6.93
CA PHE A 589 33.80 10.56 -8.30
C PHE A 589 35.06 10.26 -9.12
N VAL A 590 35.11 9.09 -9.75
CA VAL A 590 36.13 8.71 -10.72
C VAL A 590 35.60 8.88 -12.14
N SER A 591 36.48 9.21 -13.09
CA SER A 591 36.14 9.40 -14.50
C SER A 591 36.21 8.12 -15.35
N THR A 592 36.53 6.97 -14.72
CA THR A 592 36.64 5.65 -15.36
C THR A 592 35.80 4.61 -14.60
N LYS A 593 35.40 3.56 -15.32
CA LYS A 593 34.73 2.37 -14.74
C LYS A 593 35.72 1.31 -14.25
N GLU A 594 37.02 1.45 -14.57
CA GLU A 594 38.08 0.56 -14.11
C GLU A 594 38.46 0.85 -12.66
N VAL A 595 38.06 -0.01 -11.72
CA VAL A 595 38.28 0.18 -10.29
C VAL A 595 38.65 -1.15 -9.62
N THR A 596 39.55 -1.11 -8.63
CA THR A 596 39.95 -2.28 -7.85
C THR A 596 39.31 -2.26 -6.45
N PHE A 597 38.59 -3.33 -6.12
CA PHE A 597 38.07 -3.66 -4.79
C PHE A 597 39.18 -4.31 -3.97
N ILE A 598 39.35 -3.92 -2.71
CA ILE A 598 40.40 -4.47 -1.84
C ILE A 598 39.79 -4.83 -0.48
N TRP A 599 40.06 -6.04 0.03
CA TRP A 599 39.57 -6.54 1.32
C TRP A 599 40.67 -7.27 2.12
N PRO A 600 40.54 -7.38 3.45
CA PRO A 600 41.48 -8.14 4.29
C PRO A 600 41.37 -9.66 4.09
N THR A 601 42.50 -10.36 4.00
CA THR A 601 42.58 -11.81 3.82
C THR A 601 43.15 -12.57 5.03
N THR A 602 43.68 -11.86 6.03
CA THR A 602 44.16 -12.44 7.30
C THR A 602 43.81 -11.56 8.50
N GLY A 603 43.77 -12.14 9.69
CA GLY A 603 43.45 -11.44 10.93
C GLY A 603 41.93 -11.35 11.21
N PRO A 604 41.53 -10.62 12.27
CA PRO A 604 40.14 -10.60 12.74
C PRO A 604 39.17 -9.88 11.78
N ASP A 605 39.71 -9.08 10.84
CA ASP A 605 38.91 -8.35 9.86
C ASP A 605 38.68 -9.16 8.57
N ALA A 606 39.37 -10.29 8.41
CA ALA A 606 39.27 -11.17 7.26
C ALA A 606 38.04 -12.09 7.36
N PRO A 607 37.48 -12.53 6.23
CA PRO A 607 36.40 -13.50 6.26
C PRO A 607 36.89 -14.82 6.85
N SER A 608 36.09 -15.39 7.74
CA SER A 608 36.41 -16.63 8.45
C SER A 608 35.16 -17.36 8.88
N ASP A 609 35.27 -18.67 9.00
CA ASP A 609 34.28 -19.53 9.65
C ASP A 609 34.97 -20.42 10.71
N ALA A 610 34.29 -20.67 11.81
CA ALA A 610 34.85 -21.37 12.97
C ALA A 610 34.65 -22.89 12.94
N ASP A 611 33.69 -23.37 12.15
CA ASP A 611 33.21 -24.74 12.15
C ASP A 611 33.70 -25.47 10.88
N SER A 612 33.03 -25.30 9.74
CA SER A 612 33.43 -25.92 8.47
C SER A 612 34.60 -25.21 7.79
N GLY A 613 34.86 -23.95 8.15
CA GLY A 613 35.96 -23.14 7.64
C GLY A 613 35.65 -22.42 6.32
N PHE A 614 36.37 -21.34 6.04
CA PHE A 614 36.11 -20.45 4.91
C PHE A 614 36.49 -21.03 3.55
N LEU A 615 35.57 -20.91 2.57
CA LEU A 615 35.72 -21.40 1.19
C LEU A 615 36.04 -20.27 0.20
N GLY A 616 35.31 -19.15 0.20
CA GLY A 616 35.55 -18.05 -0.75
C GLY A 616 34.57 -16.88 -0.66
N VAL A 617 34.70 -15.89 -1.56
CA VAL A 617 33.94 -14.64 -1.58
C VAL A 617 33.25 -14.44 -2.93
N GLN A 618 32.09 -13.81 -2.97
CA GLN A 618 31.49 -13.25 -4.18
C GLN A 618 31.19 -11.77 -4.02
N TYR A 619 31.16 -11.04 -5.13
CA TYR A 619 30.77 -9.64 -5.17
C TYR A 619 29.56 -9.42 -6.09
N ARG A 620 28.83 -8.33 -5.88
CA ARG A 620 27.86 -7.80 -6.87
C ARG A 620 27.83 -6.28 -6.89
N ILE A 621 27.45 -5.74 -8.04
CA ILE A 621 27.27 -4.30 -8.28
C ILE A 621 25.76 -4.01 -8.39
N GLY A 622 25.27 -3.10 -7.56
CA GLY A 622 23.85 -2.78 -7.45
C GLY A 622 23.07 -3.72 -6.54
N THR A 623 21.86 -3.30 -6.16
CA THR A 623 21.00 -4.06 -5.23
C THR A 623 20.46 -5.35 -5.83
N ASN A 624 20.29 -5.39 -7.15
CA ASN A 624 19.72 -6.50 -7.92
C ASN A 624 20.72 -7.09 -8.94
N GLY A 625 22.02 -6.83 -8.74
CA GLY A 625 23.06 -7.38 -9.60
C GLY A 625 23.30 -8.87 -9.33
N THR A 626 23.81 -9.56 -10.35
CA THR A 626 24.27 -10.95 -10.27
C THR A 626 25.52 -11.05 -9.39
N TRP A 627 25.61 -12.13 -8.61
CA TRP A 627 26.81 -12.43 -7.83
C TRP A 627 27.86 -13.10 -8.72
N TYR A 628 29.09 -12.59 -8.64
CA TYR A 628 30.23 -13.10 -9.41
C TYR A 628 31.41 -13.44 -8.51
N GLY A 629 32.15 -14.46 -8.93
CA GLY A 629 33.53 -14.71 -8.55
C GLY A 629 34.48 -14.44 -9.72
N ASP A 630 35.65 -15.06 -9.72
CA ASP A 630 36.65 -14.80 -10.77
C ASP A 630 36.25 -15.38 -12.14
N LEU A 631 35.41 -16.41 -12.17
CA LEU A 631 34.99 -17.07 -13.41
C LEU A 631 33.81 -16.37 -14.09
N HIS A 632 33.11 -15.49 -13.38
CA HIS A 632 31.96 -14.72 -13.86
C HIS A 632 30.86 -15.59 -14.50
N LEU A 633 30.61 -16.78 -13.92
CA LEU A 633 29.61 -17.71 -14.43
C LEU A 633 28.18 -17.22 -14.15
N GLY A 634 28.01 -16.44 -13.07
CA GLY A 634 26.71 -15.93 -12.65
C GLY A 634 25.74 -17.03 -12.20
N THR A 635 26.28 -18.20 -11.84
CA THR A 635 25.54 -19.32 -11.25
C THR A 635 25.15 -19.06 -9.80
N GLU A 636 25.78 -18.05 -9.17
CA GLU A 636 25.52 -17.62 -7.80
C GLU A 636 25.70 -18.73 -6.74
N ASP A 637 26.52 -19.73 -7.05
CA ASP A 637 26.89 -20.88 -6.22
C ASP A 637 28.39 -20.87 -5.89
N GLU A 638 28.86 -21.88 -5.15
CA GLU A 638 30.26 -22.06 -4.74
C GLU A 638 31.24 -22.36 -5.88
N ASN A 639 30.74 -22.59 -7.11
CA ASN A 639 31.59 -22.88 -8.26
C ASN A 639 32.20 -21.63 -8.89
N ASP A 640 31.75 -20.43 -8.50
CA ASP A 640 32.25 -19.14 -8.97
C ASP A 640 32.57 -18.21 -7.79
N LEU A 641 33.73 -18.42 -7.16
CA LEU A 641 34.21 -17.61 -6.05
C LEU A 641 35.42 -16.77 -6.48
N LEU A 642 35.57 -15.58 -5.89
CA LEU A 642 36.81 -14.83 -5.92
C LEU A 642 37.88 -15.62 -5.16
N VAL A 643 39.06 -15.75 -5.75
CA VAL A 643 40.23 -16.25 -5.05
C VAL A 643 40.52 -15.33 -3.86
N ASN A 644 40.83 -15.90 -2.70
CA ASN A 644 41.08 -15.13 -1.48
C ASN A 644 42.48 -14.45 -1.48
N ASP A 645 42.79 -13.69 -2.51
CA ASP A 645 44.03 -12.92 -2.67
C ASP A 645 43.89 -11.45 -2.22
N GLY A 646 42.67 -11.00 -1.92
CA GLY A 646 42.37 -9.72 -1.29
C GLY A 646 42.11 -8.58 -2.25
N ALA A 647 42.08 -8.83 -3.57
CA ALA A 647 41.82 -7.79 -4.55
C ALA A 647 41.07 -8.29 -5.79
N TYR A 648 40.14 -7.48 -6.27
CA TYR A 648 39.42 -7.74 -7.53
C TYR A 648 39.33 -6.45 -8.34
N THR A 649 39.67 -6.49 -9.64
CA THR A 649 39.55 -5.32 -10.53
C THR A 649 38.40 -5.53 -11.48
N THR A 650 37.52 -4.53 -11.57
CA THR A 650 36.29 -4.62 -12.37
C THR A 650 36.54 -4.97 -13.83
N ASP A 651 35.81 -5.95 -14.35
CA ASP A 651 35.94 -6.42 -15.73
C ASP A 651 35.07 -5.61 -16.72
N PRO A 652 35.61 -5.20 -17.88
CA PRO A 652 34.84 -4.44 -18.88
C PRO A 652 33.60 -5.15 -19.44
N THR A 653 33.59 -6.49 -19.46
CA THR A 653 32.52 -7.30 -20.04
C THR A 653 31.37 -7.49 -19.06
N TYR A 654 31.70 -7.80 -17.80
CA TYR A 654 30.71 -8.23 -16.80
C TYR A 654 30.28 -7.09 -15.88
N ASP A 655 31.19 -6.17 -15.52
CA ASP A 655 30.89 -5.14 -14.53
C ASP A 655 30.47 -3.80 -15.14
N TYR A 656 31.10 -3.38 -16.23
CA TYR A 656 30.83 -2.06 -16.81
C TYR A 656 29.36 -1.84 -17.22
N PRO A 657 28.61 -2.85 -17.70
CA PRO A 657 27.18 -2.72 -17.94
C PRO A 657 26.38 -2.42 -16.67
N ASN A 658 26.84 -2.90 -15.51
CA ASN A 658 26.19 -2.73 -14.21
C ASN A 658 26.66 -1.47 -13.47
N ILE A 659 27.77 -0.86 -13.91
CA ILE A 659 28.25 0.42 -13.41
C ILE A 659 27.58 1.58 -14.17
N VAL A 660 26.78 2.36 -13.47
CA VAL A 660 26.10 3.55 -13.99
C VAL A 660 26.78 4.84 -13.54
N GLU A 661 26.51 5.92 -14.27
CA GLU A 661 26.86 7.28 -13.84
C GLU A 661 26.16 7.59 -12.50
N GLY A 662 26.86 8.18 -11.55
CA GLY A 662 26.36 8.42 -10.20
C GLY A 662 26.95 7.44 -9.18
N THR A 663 26.13 7.03 -8.21
CA THR A 663 26.55 6.18 -7.08
C THR A 663 26.13 4.72 -7.32
N ASN A 664 27.10 3.81 -7.27
CA ASN A 664 26.94 2.37 -7.44
C ASN A 664 27.20 1.68 -6.10
N LYS A 665 26.27 0.84 -5.65
CA LYS A 665 26.39 0.10 -4.39
C LYS A 665 27.14 -1.21 -4.61
N ILE A 666 28.12 -1.52 -3.77
CA ILE A 666 28.92 -2.74 -3.88
C ILE A 666 28.62 -3.65 -2.69
N TYR A 667 28.33 -4.92 -2.96
CA TYR A 667 28.04 -5.93 -1.95
C TYR A 667 29.06 -7.07 -2.07
N PHE A 668 29.42 -7.66 -0.92
CA PHE A 668 30.25 -8.85 -0.83
C PHE A 668 29.53 -9.86 0.04
N ARG A 669 29.59 -11.14 -0.34
CA ARG A 669 29.14 -12.28 0.46
C ARG A 669 30.22 -13.36 0.52
N THR A 670 30.19 -14.20 1.53
CA THR A 670 31.20 -15.25 1.79
C THR A 670 30.56 -16.62 1.86
N PHE A 671 31.34 -17.64 1.48
CA PHE A 671 31.00 -19.06 1.51
C PHE A 671 31.93 -19.83 2.45
N ASP A 672 31.41 -20.86 3.12
CA ASP A 672 32.19 -21.83 3.90
C ASP A 672 32.19 -23.22 3.22
N ASN A 673 32.86 -24.21 3.83
CA ASN A 673 32.96 -25.56 3.26
C ASN A 673 31.71 -26.44 3.47
N ALA A 674 30.76 -26.01 4.30
CA ALA A 674 29.46 -26.66 4.45
C ALA A 674 28.41 -26.14 3.46
N GLY A 675 28.75 -25.08 2.70
CA GLY A 675 27.90 -24.46 1.71
C GLY A 675 27.06 -23.30 2.25
N ASN A 676 27.30 -22.81 3.47
CA ASN A 676 26.63 -21.62 3.98
C ASN A 676 27.14 -20.37 3.27
N VAL A 677 26.21 -19.44 3.02
CA VAL A 677 26.49 -18.17 2.36
C VAL A 677 25.98 -17.01 3.18
N THR A 678 26.76 -15.94 3.32
CA THR A 678 26.25 -14.71 3.94
C THR A 678 25.22 -14.02 3.05
N SER A 679 24.21 -13.42 3.68
CA SER A 679 23.18 -12.65 2.99
C SER A 679 23.25 -11.17 3.38
N PRO A 680 24.21 -10.41 2.82
CA PRO A 680 24.41 -9.00 3.17
C PRO A 680 23.21 -8.15 2.75
N THR A 681 22.60 -7.47 3.73
CA THR A 681 21.44 -6.59 3.53
C THR A 681 21.82 -5.14 3.21
N THR A 682 23.07 -4.76 3.47
CA THR A 682 23.62 -3.43 3.21
C THR A 682 24.81 -3.50 2.29
N GLU A 683 25.02 -2.46 1.50
CA GLU A 683 26.25 -2.31 0.73
C GLU A 683 27.47 -2.30 1.67
N LYS A 684 28.58 -2.91 1.25
CA LYS A 684 29.86 -2.80 1.94
C LYS A 684 30.48 -1.43 1.70
N THR A 685 30.29 -0.89 0.50
CA THR A 685 30.86 0.40 0.09
C THR A 685 30.15 0.92 -1.16
N VAL A 686 30.47 2.15 -1.56
CA VAL A 686 29.90 2.81 -2.74
C VAL A 686 30.97 3.27 -3.72
N LEU A 687 30.77 2.97 -5.00
CA LEU A 687 31.57 3.45 -6.11
C LEU A 687 30.88 4.62 -6.80
N LYS A 688 31.52 5.79 -6.85
CA LYS A 688 30.98 6.98 -7.54
C LYS A 688 31.65 7.15 -8.90
N VAL A 689 30.90 7.04 -10.00
CA VAL A 689 31.43 7.18 -11.37
C VAL A 689 30.81 8.38 -12.05
N ASN A 690 31.63 9.21 -12.69
CA ASN A 690 31.19 10.28 -13.57
C ASN A 690 32.12 10.42 -14.77
N SER A 691 31.74 9.87 -15.93
CA SER A 691 32.53 9.89 -17.16
C SER A 691 32.09 10.96 -18.17
N ILE A 692 31.06 11.76 -17.85
CA ILE A 692 30.42 12.70 -18.77
C ILE A 692 30.71 14.15 -18.38
N ALA A 693 31.16 14.97 -19.34
CA ALA A 693 31.41 16.39 -19.12
C ALA A 693 30.10 17.21 -19.00
N PRO A 694 30.08 18.31 -18.21
CA PRO A 694 28.93 19.20 -18.11
C PRO A 694 28.52 19.86 -19.43
N SER A 695 27.24 20.26 -19.53
CA SER A 695 26.76 21.14 -20.60
C SER A 695 27.27 22.59 -20.43
N SER A 696 26.98 23.47 -21.40
CA SER A 696 27.27 24.90 -21.27
C SER A 696 26.42 25.54 -20.16
N VAL A 697 26.93 26.63 -19.57
CA VAL A 697 26.20 27.43 -18.55
C VAL A 697 24.98 28.13 -19.16
N ILE A 698 23.98 28.45 -18.35
CA ILE A 698 22.76 29.13 -18.84
C ILE A 698 22.65 30.55 -18.30
N GLY A 699 21.88 31.40 -18.98
CA GLY A 699 21.57 32.75 -18.49
C GLY A 699 22.80 33.66 -18.31
N LEU A 700 23.86 33.46 -19.11
CA LEU A 700 25.03 34.33 -19.09
C LEU A 700 24.61 35.76 -19.43
N SER A 701 24.86 36.68 -18.50
CA SER A 701 24.55 38.10 -18.63
C SER A 701 25.73 38.96 -18.20
N VAL A 702 25.81 40.15 -18.80
CA VAL A 702 26.83 41.16 -18.51
C VAL A 702 26.14 42.48 -18.17
N THR A 703 26.59 43.13 -17.09
CA THR A 703 26.07 44.44 -16.67
C THR A 703 27.22 45.42 -16.39
N PRO A 704 27.19 46.62 -16.97
CA PRO A 704 26.31 47.04 -18.08
C PRO A 704 26.75 46.41 -19.42
N THR A 705 25.85 46.32 -20.41
CA THR A 705 26.18 45.77 -21.74
C THR A 705 27.01 46.71 -22.61
N ASN A 706 26.95 48.02 -22.33
CA ASN A 706 27.87 49.03 -22.84
C ASN A 706 28.30 49.95 -21.70
N ASN A 707 29.60 50.25 -21.59
CA ASN A 707 30.10 51.17 -20.57
C ASN A 707 31.12 52.17 -21.13
N THR A 708 31.23 53.32 -20.47
CA THR A 708 32.29 54.31 -20.72
C THR A 708 33.48 54.15 -19.77
N VAL A 709 33.32 53.38 -18.69
CA VAL A 709 34.41 52.93 -17.79
C VAL A 709 34.56 51.42 -17.97
N ASN A 710 35.79 50.90 -17.99
CA ASN A 710 36.01 49.47 -18.20
C ASN A 710 35.73 48.70 -16.90
N GLU A 711 34.45 48.55 -16.59
CA GLU A 711 33.94 47.89 -15.39
C GLU A 711 32.70 47.09 -15.79
N TYR A 712 32.80 45.77 -15.70
CA TYR A 712 31.74 44.83 -16.09
C TYR A 712 31.60 43.74 -15.03
N THR A 713 30.36 43.41 -14.69
CA THR A 713 30.03 42.23 -13.88
C THR A 713 29.42 41.17 -14.78
N PHE A 714 29.87 39.92 -14.65
CA PHE A 714 29.27 38.78 -15.35
C PHE A 714 28.57 37.87 -14.36
N THR A 715 27.40 37.37 -14.75
CA THR A 715 26.64 36.40 -13.97
C THR A 715 26.11 35.33 -14.90
N TRP A 716 26.07 34.09 -14.44
CA TRP A 716 25.44 32.97 -15.14
C TRP A 716 24.74 32.08 -14.11
N SER A 717 23.95 31.14 -14.60
CA SER A 717 23.46 30.02 -13.80
C SER A 717 24.19 28.74 -14.19
N PRO A 718 24.28 27.76 -13.29
CA PRO A 718 24.93 26.48 -13.56
C PRO A 718 24.36 25.77 -14.82
N PRO A 719 25.13 24.86 -15.43
CA PRO A 719 24.66 24.05 -16.56
C PRO A 719 23.41 23.23 -16.24
N THR A 720 22.61 22.91 -17.26
CA THR A 720 21.43 22.06 -17.11
C THR A 720 21.77 20.58 -16.93
N SER A 721 22.92 20.12 -17.44
CA SER A 721 23.39 18.74 -17.32
C SER A 721 24.79 18.73 -16.72
N PHE A 722 24.92 18.14 -15.53
CA PHE A 722 26.18 17.81 -14.87
C PHE A 722 25.92 16.73 -13.83
N THR A 723 26.96 15.97 -13.48
CA THR A 723 26.90 14.97 -12.42
C THR A 723 27.72 15.46 -11.23
N GLY A 724 27.20 15.30 -10.02
CA GLY A 724 27.85 15.74 -8.79
C GLY A 724 27.18 16.95 -8.13
N GLN A 725 27.91 17.60 -7.22
CA GLN A 725 27.38 18.77 -6.50
C GLN A 725 27.60 20.08 -7.26
N VAL A 726 26.54 20.89 -7.38
CA VAL A 726 26.60 22.22 -8.04
C VAL A 726 27.66 23.13 -7.42
N GLY A 727 27.87 23.02 -6.11
CA GLY A 727 28.87 23.79 -5.37
C GLY A 727 30.32 23.39 -5.65
N ASN A 728 30.55 22.25 -6.31
CA ASN A 728 31.89 21.78 -6.71
C ASN A 728 32.23 22.08 -8.18
N LEU A 729 31.28 22.61 -8.96
CA LEU A 729 31.54 23.04 -10.33
C LEU A 729 32.54 24.19 -10.35
N THR A 730 33.49 24.15 -11.28
CA THR A 730 34.38 25.26 -11.58
C THR A 730 34.15 25.70 -13.03
N TYR A 731 34.38 26.98 -13.32
CA TYR A 731 34.11 27.52 -14.66
C TYR A 731 35.38 28.12 -15.24
N CYS A 732 35.69 27.77 -16.48
CA CYS A 732 36.75 28.45 -17.24
C CYS A 732 36.12 29.56 -18.08
N TYR A 733 36.68 30.78 -18.00
CA TYR A 733 36.29 31.89 -18.87
C TYR A 733 37.48 32.52 -19.60
N THR A 734 37.18 33.11 -20.76
CA THR A 734 38.12 33.82 -21.63
C THR A 734 37.44 35.03 -22.28
N VAL A 735 38.22 36.03 -22.68
CA VAL A 735 37.73 37.22 -23.41
C VAL A 735 38.40 37.32 -24.78
N ASN A 736 37.60 37.53 -25.83
CA ASN A 736 38.00 37.69 -27.22
C ASN A 736 38.77 36.50 -27.85
N SER A 737 38.83 35.35 -27.17
CA SER A 737 39.45 34.08 -27.62
C SER A 737 38.64 32.88 -27.11
N LEU A 738 38.58 31.78 -27.86
CA LEU A 738 37.87 30.57 -27.44
C LEU A 738 38.61 29.85 -26.29
N PRO A 739 37.90 29.20 -25.35
CA PRO A 739 38.52 28.52 -24.21
C PRO A 739 39.23 27.23 -24.62
N ASP A 740 40.42 27.01 -24.08
CA ASP A 740 41.20 25.77 -24.18
C ASP A 740 41.98 25.52 -22.88
N ALA A 741 42.62 24.35 -22.76
CA ALA A 741 43.36 23.98 -21.54
C ALA A 741 44.51 24.93 -21.17
N GLY A 742 45.06 25.70 -22.13
CA GLY A 742 46.21 26.58 -21.95
C GLY A 742 45.87 28.05 -21.67
N ASN A 743 44.64 28.49 -21.96
CA ASN A 743 44.25 29.90 -21.86
C ASN A 743 43.11 30.18 -20.84
N CYS A 744 42.61 29.15 -20.19
CA CYS A 744 41.51 29.21 -19.23
C CYS A 744 41.85 29.93 -17.93
N ASN A 745 40.99 30.87 -17.52
CA ASN A 745 40.95 31.37 -16.16
C ASN A 745 39.82 30.67 -15.41
N TYR A 746 40.15 29.90 -14.37
CA TYR A 746 39.16 29.15 -13.61
C TYR A 746 38.64 29.95 -12.42
N THR A 747 37.34 29.84 -12.17
CA THR A 747 36.72 30.33 -10.93
C THR A 747 36.98 29.38 -9.76
N ASP A 748 36.76 29.86 -8.55
CA ASP A 748 36.60 28.98 -7.39
C ASP A 748 35.34 28.10 -7.54
N LYS A 749 35.28 27.03 -6.75
CA LYS A 749 34.17 26.07 -6.75
C LYS A 749 32.84 26.76 -6.42
N GLY A 750 31.81 26.49 -7.23
CA GLY A 750 30.44 26.98 -7.06
C GLY A 750 30.21 28.45 -7.45
N GLN A 751 31.26 29.17 -7.87
CA GLN A 751 31.16 30.59 -8.19
C GLN A 751 30.46 30.83 -9.53
N THR A 752 29.35 31.58 -9.51
CA THR A 752 28.51 31.87 -10.69
C THR A 752 28.50 33.34 -11.11
N THR A 753 29.43 34.11 -10.56
CA THR A 753 29.59 35.52 -10.88
C THR A 753 31.07 35.90 -10.94
N LEU A 754 31.41 36.78 -11.88
CA LEU A 754 32.63 37.55 -11.83
C LEU A 754 32.27 38.96 -11.36
N ALA A 755 32.94 39.40 -10.28
CA ALA A 755 32.77 40.72 -9.72
C ALA A 755 33.14 41.82 -10.73
N SER A 756 32.73 43.06 -10.47
CA SER A 756 33.00 44.19 -11.36
C SER A 756 34.50 44.43 -11.54
N ASP A 757 35.00 44.28 -12.77
CA ASP A 757 36.42 44.51 -13.12
C ASP A 757 36.59 44.88 -14.62
N ALA A 758 37.82 45.18 -15.02
CA ALA A 758 38.22 45.63 -16.35
C ALA A 758 38.36 44.48 -17.37
N TYR A 759 37.23 43.87 -17.74
CA TYR A 759 37.20 42.74 -18.66
C TYR A 759 37.31 43.11 -20.15
N ALA A 760 37.01 44.34 -20.58
CA ALA A 760 37.18 44.72 -21.98
C ALA A 760 38.67 44.83 -22.31
N SER A 761 39.13 44.14 -23.37
CA SER A 761 40.53 44.20 -23.81
C SER A 761 40.75 44.99 -25.10
N ARG A 762 39.67 45.49 -25.72
CA ARG A 762 39.69 46.38 -26.89
C ARG A 762 38.52 47.38 -26.85
N PRO A 763 38.62 48.56 -27.48
CA PRO A 763 37.48 49.45 -27.65
C PRO A 763 36.42 48.86 -28.59
N GLY A 764 35.16 49.26 -28.41
CA GLY A 764 34.04 48.71 -29.15
C GLY A 764 33.65 47.30 -28.67
N SER A 765 33.38 46.39 -29.60
CA SER A 765 32.81 45.07 -29.29
C SER A 765 33.83 44.11 -28.66
N ASN A 766 33.44 43.50 -27.56
CA ASN A 766 34.14 42.42 -26.87
C ASN A 766 33.19 41.22 -26.71
N VAL A 767 33.75 40.03 -26.58
CA VAL A 767 33.00 38.79 -26.33
C VAL A 767 33.66 38.01 -25.19
N MET A 768 32.86 37.55 -24.24
CA MET A 768 33.29 36.62 -23.19
C MET A 768 32.79 35.23 -23.54
N TYR A 769 33.64 34.20 -23.37
CA TYR A 769 33.28 32.78 -23.47
C TYR A 769 33.44 32.10 -22.10
N ILE A 770 32.64 31.08 -21.83
CA ILE A 770 32.67 30.33 -20.58
C ILE A 770 32.26 28.85 -20.75
N VAL A 771 32.99 27.94 -20.11
CA VAL A 771 32.76 26.48 -20.06
C VAL A 771 32.74 25.97 -18.62
N ALA A 772 32.01 24.89 -18.34
CA ALA A 772 31.92 24.29 -17.01
C ALA A 772 32.79 23.03 -16.89
N LYS A 773 33.32 22.80 -15.69
CA LYS A 773 34.08 21.61 -15.29
C LYS A 773 33.49 21.02 -14.01
N ASP A 774 33.30 19.70 -14.01
CA ASP A 774 32.75 19.00 -12.85
C ASP A 774 33.82 18.53 -11.83
N GLU A 775 33.35 17.87 -10.78
CA GLU A 775 34.19 17.37 -9.69
C GLU A 775 35.00 16.11 -10.02
N ALA A 776 34.60 15.36 -11.05
CA ALA A 776 35.39 14.25 -11.61
C ALA A 776 36.49 14.76 -12.56
N GLY A 777 36.48 16.06 -12.85
CA GLY A 777 37.47 16.74 -13.68
C GLY A 777 37.09 16.81 -15.15
N ASN A 778 35.89 16.38 -15.54
CA ASN A 778 35.46 16.39 -16.93
C ASN A 778 35.14 17.82 -17.39
N ILE A 779 35.63 18.17 -18.57
CA ILE A 779 35.43 19.47 -19.22
C ILE A 779 35.30 19.26 -20.72
N ASN A 780 34.35 19.95 -21.35
CA ASN A 780 34.21 19.96 -22.81
C ASN A 780 34.39 21.38 -23.36
N TYR A 781 35.58 21.66 -23.92
CA TYR A 781 35.92 22.97 -24.48
C TYR A 781 35.10 23.34 -25.73
N GLU A 782 34.48 22.37 -26.40
CA GLU A 782 33.65 22.61 -27.59
C GLU A 782 32.22 23.07 -27.22
N THR A 783 31.81 22.95 -25.95
CA THR A 783 30.46 23.30 -25.47
C THR A 783 30.50 24.50 -24.53
N TYR A 784 30.47 25.72 -25.10
CA TYR A 784 30.61 26.98 -24.37
C TYR A 784 29.39 27.91 -24.51
N SER A 785 29.21 28.79 -23.54
CA SER A 785 28.31 29.96 -23.64
C SER A 785 29.10 31.22 -23.90
N PHE A 786 28.51 32.19 -24.59
CA PHE A 786 29.18 33.47 -24.88
C PHE A 786 28.23 34.66 -24.77
N ILE A 787 28.78 35.83 -24.47
CA ILE A 787 28.03 37.09 -24.49
C ILE A 787 28.88 38.24 -25.03
N ASN A 788 28.24 39.10 -25.83
CA ASN A 788 28.84 40.32 -26.34
C ASN A 788 28.61 41.49 -25.39
N PHE A 789 29.62 42.34 -25.23
CA PHE A 789 29.55 43.60 -24.52
C PHE A 789 30.41 44.65 -25.24
N SER A 790 30.12 45.93 -25.06
CA SER A 790 30.88 46.99 -25.74
C SER A 790 31.49 47.99 -24.78
N TYR A 791 32.70 48.44 -25.10
CA TYR A 791 33.34 49.54 -24.39
C TYR A 791 33.36 50.79 -25.28
N SER A 792 32.76 51.87 -24.77
CA SER A 792 32.58 53.16 -25.45
C SER A 792 33.29 54.32 -24.76
N GLY A 793 34.23 54.02 -23.86
CA GLY A 793 35.05 55.02 -23.19
C GLY A 793 35.85 55.86 -24.18
N THR A 794 35.93 57.16 -23.92
CA THR A 794 36.72 58.08 -24.74
C THR A 794 38.20 57.90 -24.41
N ALA A 795 39.03 57.77 -25.45
CA ALA A 795 40.48 57.71 -25.28
C ALA A 795 40.98 58.92 -24.48
N PRO A 796 42.05 58.77 -23.68
CA PRO A 796 42.68 59.90 -23.02
C PRO A 796 43.18 60.97 -24.00
N GLY A 797 43.49 62.16 -23.49
CA GLY A 797 44.14 63.22 -24.24
C GLY A 797 45.62 62.94 -24.55
N ILE A 798 46.28 63.87 -25.22
CA ILE A 798 47.71 63.80 -25.52
C ILE A 798 48.52 64.06 -24.25
N ALA A 799 49.60 63.31 -24.01
CA ALA A 799 50.50 63.55 -22.88
C ALA A 799 51.29 64.85 -23.08
N ASN A 800 51.50 65.61 -22.00
CA ASN A 800 52.07 66.95 -22.04
C ASN A 800 53.53 66.95 -21.57
N ASN A 801 54.27 68.02 -21.89
CA ASN A 801 55.63 68.27 -21.40
C ASN A 801 56.56 67.06 -21.52
N LEU A 802 56.50 66.35 -22.65
CA LEU A 802 57.45 65.27 -22.92
C LEU A 802 58.85 65.89 -22.97
N ASP A 803 59.74 65.31 -22.18
CA ASP A 803 61.14 65.68 -22.07
C ASP A 803 62.02 64.42 -22.08
N VAL A 804 63.28 64.57 -22.45
CA VAL A 804 64.25 63.49 -22.53
C VAL A 804 65.58 63.92 -21.93
N ALA A 805 66.19 63.04 -21.14
CA ALA A 805 67.49 63.27 -20.54
C ALA A 805 68.43 62.09 -20.74
N ASP A 806 69.71 62.39 -20.94
CA ASP A 806 70.77 61.38 -21.05
C ASP A 806 71.27 60.94 -19.67
N ILE A 807 71.07 59.66 -19.36
CA ILE A 807 71.54 59.01 -18.13
C ILE A 807 72.59 57.93 -18.42
N SER A 808 73.23 58.01 -19.60
CA SER A 808 74.23 57.05 -20.04
C SER A 808 75.52 57.09 -19.20
N ILE A 809 76.13 55.92 -19.01
CA ILE A 809 77.42 55.78 -18.31
C ILE A 809 78.50 55.49 -19.35
N LYS A 810 79.25 56.53 -19.71
CA LYS A 810 80.22 56.50 -20.84
C LYS A 810 81.30 55.43 -20.67
N VAL A 811 81.78 55.19 -19.45
CA VAL A 811 82.87 54.22 -19.16
C VAL A 811 82.46 52.76 -19.37
N THR A 812 81.20 52.41 -19.17
CA THR A 812 80.70 51.04 -19.40
C THR A 812 79.99 50.89 -20.75
N GLN A 813 79.99 51.95 -21.57
CA GLN A 813 79.27 52.04 -22.84
C GLN A 813 77.79 51.65 -22.72
N LYS A 814 77.17 51.94 -21.55
CA LYS A 814 75.75 51.70 -21.32
C LYS A 814 74.97 52.96 -21.68
N TRP A 815 74.43 52.97 -22.88
CA TRP A 815 73.67 54.10 -23.43
C TRP A 815 72.20 53.97 -23.09
N ARG A 816 71.64 55.00 -22.43
CA ARG A 816 70.27 55.01 -21.92
C ARG A 816 69.73 56.42 -21.91
N LEU A 817 68.49 56.55 -22.35
CA LEU A 817 67.74 57.79 -22.28
C LEU A 817 66.55 57.60 -21.36
N VAL A 818 66.29 58.58 -20.50
CA VAL A 818 65.07 58.60 -19.69
C VAL A 818 64.12 59.61 -20.29
N LEU A 819 62.88 59.16 -20.45
CA LEU A 819 61.77 59.95 -20.93
C LEU A 819 60.85 60.24 -19.76
N THR A 820 60.43 61.49 -19.63
CA THR A 820 59.44 61.92 -18.65
C THR A 820 58.40 62.78 -19.32
N TRP A 821 57.15 62.64 -18.92
CA TRP A 821 56.06 63.47 -19.40
C TRP A 821 55.06 63.72 -18.27
N ASP A 822 54.15 64.65 -18.49
CA ASP A 822 52.99 64.85 -17.63
C ASP A 822 51.77 64.10 -18.20
N GLN A 823 50.93 63.61 -17.30
CA GLN A 823 49.64 63.02 -17.67
C GLN A 823 48.79 64.02 -18.49
N PRO A 824 47.99 63.56 -19.47
CA PRO A 824 47.04 64.40 -20.18
C PRO A 824 46.08 65.13 -19.24
N THR A 825 45.79 66.40 -19.52
CA THR A 825 44.83 67.19 -18.73
C THR A 825 43.39 66.68 -18.88
N ASN A 826 43.04 66.19 -20.08
CA ASN A 826 41.81 65.42 -20.30
C ASN A 826 42.18 63.94 -20.25
N ILE A 827 41.72 63.23 -19.23
CA ILE A 827 42.07 61.81 -19.02
C ILE A 827 41.09 60.85 -19.70
N GLY A 828 40.04 61.34 -20.37
CA GLY A 828 39.01 60.49 -20.97
C GLY A 828 38.42 59.51 -19.96
N ALA A 829 38.37 58.23 -20.32
CA ALA A 829 37.95 57.13 -19.45
C ALA A 829 39.00 56.66 -18.42
N GLY A 830 40.07 57.43 -18.24
CA GLY A 830 41.20 57.13 -17.37
C GLY A 830 42.44 56.71 -18.16
N VAL A 831 43.62 56.97 -17.61
CA VAL A 831 44.89 56.51 -18.20
C VAL A 831 45.35 55.28 -17.44
N SER A 832 45.37 54.13 -18.12
CA SER A 832 45.87 52.88 -17.56
C SER A 832 47.33 52.67 -17.90
N SER A 833 47.76 53.08 -19.10
CA SER A 833 49.12 52.93 -19.55
C SER A 833 49.53 53.98 -20.58
N TYR A 834 50.82 54.09 -20.82
CA TYR A 834 51.44 54.91 -21.85
C TYR A 834 52.24 54.04 -22.77
N LYS A 835 51.94 54.09 -24.07
CA LYS A 835 52.77 53.47 -25.11
C LYS A 835 53.87 54.45 -25.51
N VAL A 836 55.11 53.99 -25.39
CA VAL A 836 56.29 54.76 -25.77
C VAL A 836 56.71 54.33 -27.15
N LEU A 837 56.81 55.30 -28.06
CA LEU A 837 57.19 55.07 -29.45
C LEU A 837 58.53 55.73 -29.74
N ARG A 838 59.37 55.04 -30.51
CA ARG A 838 60.71 55.49 -30.89
C ARG A 838 60.92 55.43 -32.39
N SER A 839 61.70 56.38 -32.91
CA SER A 839 62.28 56.33 -34.24
C SER A 839 63.77 56.70 -34.20
N THR A 840 64.53 56.23 -35.20
CA THR A 840 65.91 56.68 -35.47
C THR A 840 65.98 57.56 -36.73
N GLN A 841 64.83 57.91 -37.32
CA GLN A 841 64.74 58.81 -38.46
C GLN A 841 64.36 60.20 -37.97
N ASN A 842 64.99 61.25 -38.52
CA ASN A 842 64.68 62.63 -38.17
C ASN A 842 63.30 63.04 -38.72
N ALA A 843 62.26 62.77 -37.92
CA ALA A 843 60.87 63.03 -38.24
C ALA A 843 60.10 63.45 -36.98
N ALA A 844 59.15 64.37 -37.13
CA ALA A 844 58.20 64.69 -36.08
C ALA A 844 57.07 63.64 -36.05
N CYS A 845 56.84 63.03 -34.88
CA CYS A 845 55.86 61.98 -34.66
C CYS A 845 54.42 62.42 -34.98
N SER A 846 54.09 63.70 -34.76
CA SER A 846 52.79 64.28 -35.14
C SER A 846 52.57 64.40 -36.65
N ALA A 847 53.64 64.39 -37.45
CA ALA A 847 53.57 64.49 -38.91
C ALA A 847 53.69 63.12 -39.61
N ASN A 848 54.45 62.18 -39.03
CA ASN A 848 54.65 60.84 -39.60
C ASN A 848 54.84 59.77 -38.50
N VAL A 849 53.74 59.36 -37.88
CA VAL A 849 53.78 58.34 -36.81
C VAL A 849 54.20 56.95 -37.29
N SER A 850 54.02 56.64 -38.57
CA SER A 850 54.45 55.35 -39.15
C SER A 850 55.97 55.16 -39.17
N ALA A 851 56.75 56.24 -39.04
CA ALA A 851 58.20 56.16 -38.89
C ALA A 851 58.63 55.71 -37.47
N PHE A 852 57.69 55.55 -36.53
CA PHE A 852 57.93 55.18 -35.15
C PHE A 852 57.36 53.80 -34.84
N SER A 853 58.06 53.02 -34.01
CA SER A 853 57.58 51.74 -33.48
C SER A 853 57.38 51.83 -31.96
N THR A 854 56.40 51.12 -31.44
CA THR A 854 56.22 50.99 -29.98
C THR A 854 57.34 50.13 -29.41
N ILE A 855 58.08 50.68 -28.45
CA ILE A 855 59.22 50.02 -27.80
C ILE A 855 58.91 49.56 -26.39
N GLY A 856 57.85 50.10 -25.78
CA GLY A 856 57.47 49.76 -24.42
C GLY A 856 56.11 50.34 -24.07
N THR A 857 55.53 49.80 -23.01
CA THR A 857 54.31 50.31 -22.39
C THR A 857 54.55 50.39 -20.89
N THR A 858 54.14 51.49 -20.25
CA THR A 858 54.34 51.73 -18.81
C THR A 858 53.08 52.34 -18.21
N SER A 859 52.73 52.01 -16.97
CA SER A 859 51.61 52.67 -16.27
C SER A 859 52.01 54.03 -15.67
N GLY A 860 53.32 54.28 -15.49
CA GLY A 860 53.87 55.53 -14.97
C GLY A 860 54.15 56.58 -16.05
N THR A 861 54.43 57.81 -15.63
CA THR A 861 54.73 58.93 -16.54
C THR A 861 56.22 59.08 -16.88
N SER A 862 56.97 57.98 -16.75
CA SER A 862 58.37 57.90 -17.14
C SER A 862 58.70 56.54 -17.74
N TYR A 863 59.71 56.53 -18.61
CA TYR A 863 60.23 55.32 -19.22
C TYR A 863 61.73 55.45 -19.46
N VAL A 864 62.47 54.40 -19.12
CA VAL A 864 63.90 54.32 -19.41
C VAL A 864 64.07 53.45 -20.65
N ASP A 865 64.53 54.04 -21.74
CA ASP A 865 64.96 53.29 -22.91
C ASP A 865 66.45 52.98 -22.79
N ASP A 866 66.77 51.70 -22.70
CA ASP A 866 68.12 51.23 -22.42
C ASP A 866 68.70 50.40 -23.57
N ASN A 867 69.98 50.04 -23.43
CA ASN A 867 70.75 49.29 -24.44
C ASN A 867 70.76 49.99 -25.81
N LEU A 868 70.83 51.31 -25.78
CA LEU A 868 70.90 52.12 -27.00
C LEU A 868 72.29 52.05 -27.61
N GLU A 869 72.39 52.45 -28.88
CA GLU A 869 73.65 52.82 -29.53
C GLU A 869 73.76 54.33 -29.64
N GLN A 870 74.96 54.88 -29.81
CA GLN A 870 75.14 56.32 -29.99
C GLN A 870 74.68 56.80 -31.38
N LYS A 871 73.43 57.26 -31.46
CA LYS A 871 72.80 57.91 -32.62
C LYS A 871 71.60 58.75 -32.16
N ASP A 872 71.05 59.57 -33.03
CA ASP A 872 69.85 60.35 -32.71
C ASP A 872 68.62 59.44 -32.56
N TYR A 873 67.92 59.60 -31.45
CA TYR A 873 66.61 58.97 -31.24
C TYR A 873 65.54 60.02 -31.05
N PHE A 874 64.37 59.74 -31.61
CA PHE A 874 63.19 60.57 -31.56
C PHE A 874 62.10 59.80 -30.84
N TYR A 875 61.43 60.45 -29.89
CA TYR A 875 60.42 59.81 -29.07
C TYR A 875 59.11 60.58 -29.06
N CYS A 876 58.03 59.83 -28.93
CA CYS A 876 56.70 60.32 -28.62
C CYS A 876 55.95 59.27 -27.81
N VAL A 877 54.91 59.71 -27.10
CA VAL A 877 54.11 58.84 -26.24
C VAL A 877 52.63 58.96 -26.56
N ARG A 878 51.88 57.89 -26.29
CA ARG A 878 50.41 57.87 -26.30
C ARG A 878 49.91 57.41 -24.94
N ALA A 879 48.89 58.07 -24.41
CA ALA A 879 48.18 57.61 -23.23
C ALA A 879 47.04 56.68 -23.66
N CYS A 880 46.87 55.53 -23.01
CA CYS A 880 45.86 54.53 -23.30
C CYS A 880 45.04 54.21 -22.05
N ASP A 881 43.74 53.99 -22.21
CA ASP A 881 42.89 53.48 -21.13
C ASP A 881 43.04 51.96 -20.94
N SER A 882 42.33 51.40 -19.97
CA SER A 882 42.40 49.97 -19.60
C SER A 882 41.79 49.03 -20.64
N ALA A 883 41.03 49.56 -21.61
CA ALA A 883 40.55 48.80 -22.77
C ALA A 883 41.45 49.00 -24.00
N ASN A 884 42.66 49.54 -23.80
CA ASN A 884 43.65 49.78 -24.85
C ASN A 884 43.23 50.81 -25.91
N ASN A 885 42.29 51.72 -25.57
CA ASN A 885 41.93 52.86 -26.40
C ASN A 885 42.92 54.02 -26.18
N CYS A 886 43.70 54.35 -27.21
CA CYS A 886 44.87 55.23 -27.08
C CYS A 886 44.67 56.62 -27.69
N SER A 887 45.28 57.62 -27.06
CA SER A 887 45.30 59.01 -27.51
C SER A 887 46.10 59.22 -28.80
N ALA A 888 45.97 60.41 -29.37
CA ALA A 888 46.91 60.88 -30.39
C ALA A 888 48.33 61.03 -29.80
N VAL A 889 49.36 60.98 -30.65
CA VAL A 889 50.75 61.08 -30.20
C VAL A 889 51.10 62.46 -29.65
N SER A 890 51.99 62.48 -28.66
CA SER A 890 52.63 63.71 -28.16
C SER A 890 53.48 64.42 -29.22
N GLY A 891 53.94 65.62 -28.89
CA GLY A 891 55.09 66.24 -29.58
C GLY A 891 56.33 65.33 -29.52
N THR A 892 57.32 65.63 -30.35
CA THR A 892 58.56 64.85 -30.44
C THR A 892 59.69 65.53 -29.71
N VAL A 893 60.37 64.75 -28.86
CA VAL A 893 61.67 65.11 -28.32
C VAL A 893 62.74 64.21 -28.90
N SER A 894 63.97 64.70 -28.95
CA SER A 894 65.10 63.94 -29.46
C SER A 894 66.33 64.18 -28.61
N GLU A 895 67.14 63.14 -28.45
CA GLU A 895 68.42 63.24 -27.74
C GLU A 895 69.41 62.21 -28.31
N TYR A 896 70.69 62.57 -28.25
CA TYR A 896 71.81 61.68 -28.59
C TYR A 896 72.50 61.23 -27.31
N PRO A 897 72.55 59.92 -26.97
CA PRO A 897 73.19 59.47 -25.73
C PRO A 897 74.73 59.62 -25.82
N THR A 898 75.29 60.58 -25.09
CA THR A 898 76.72 60.91 -25.05
C THR A 898 77.42 60.41 -23.79
N GLY A 899 76.70 60.32 -22.67
CA GLY A 899 77.14 59.90 -21.35
C GLY A 899 78.16 60.83 -20.68
N LYS A 900 78.31 60.69 -19.35
CA LYS A 900 79.32 61.42 -18.56
C LYS A 900 80.36 60.48 -17.94
N PHE A 901 81.60 60.97 -17.77
CA PHE A 901 82.64 60.29 -16.98
C PHE A 901 82.48 60.64 -15.50
N THR A 902 82.77 59.69 -14.60
CA THR A 902 82.60 59.86 -13.15
C THR A 902 83.91 60.09 -12.39
N SER A 903 85.04 60.23 -13.10
CA SER A 903 86.37 60.54 -12.53
C SER A 903 87.14 61.50 -13.45
N PRO A 904 88.03 62.38 -12.89
CA PRO A 904 88.86 63.29 -13.69
C PRO A 904 89.94 62.56 -14.51
N ALA A 905 90.46 63.19 -15.56
CA ALA A 905 91.51 62.64 -16.44
C ALA A 905 92.91 62.70 -15.81
N GLU A 906 93.81 61.80 -16.22
CA GLU A 906 95.19 61.73 -15.73
C GLU A 906 96.19 62.41 -16.69
N LEU A 907 97.30 62.94 -16.15
CA LEU A 907 98.32 63.64 -16.94
C LEU A 907 99.37 62.64 -17.48
N ILE A 908 99.53 62.57 -18.80
CA ILE A 908 100.53 61.70 -19.47
C ILE A 908 101.88 62.41 -19.60
N SER A 909 101.89 63.71 -19.93
CA SER A 909 103.13 64.49 -20.06
C SER A 909 103.07 65.79 -19.27
N ALA A 910 104.18 66.14 -18.61
CA ALA A 910 104.30 67.42 -17.93
C ALA A 910 104.28 68.61 -18.93
N PRO A 911 103.95 69.83 -18.48
CA PRO A 911 103.90 71.00 -19.37
C PRO A 911 105.28 71.40 -19.91
N ASP A 912 105.38 71.49 -21.24
CA ASP A 912 106.57 71.97 -21.93
C ASP A 912 106.37 73.40 -22.46
N VAL A 913 107.34 74.28 -22.22
CA VAL A 913 107.25 75.72 -22.55
C VAL A 913 108.25 76.06 -23.64
N SER A 914 107.75 76.53 -24.78
CA SER A 914 108.55 76.81 -25.96
C SER A 914 108.33 78.22 -26.51
N LEU A 915 109.27 78.67 -27.37
CA LEU A 915 109.21 79.93 -28.13
C LEU A 915 109.16 81.22 -27.27
N VAL A 916 110.11 81.38 -26.35
CA VAL A 916 110.10 82.52 -25.40
C VAL A 916 110.60 83.82 -26.04
N THR A 917 109.73 84.83 -26.03
CA THR A 917 110.05 86.23 -26.39
C THR A 917 109.69 87.17 -25.25
N THR A 918 109.98 88.46 -25.41
CA THR A 918 109.54 89.48 -24.45
C THR A 918 108.00 89.68 -24.37
N LYS A 919 107.16 88.98 -25.17
CA LYS A 919 105.67 89.07 -25.09
C LYS A 919 104.84 87.78 -25.20
N ARG A 920 105.38 86.63 -25.63
CA ARG A 920 104.61 85.38 -25.85
C ARG A 920 105.47 84.14 -25.59
N ALA A 921 104.81 83.02 -25.24
CA ALA A 921 105.33 81.65 -25.19
C ALA A 921 104.19 80.65 -25.49
N VAL A 922 104.53 79.46 -25.99
CA VAL A 922 103.61 78.34 -26.22
C VAL A 922 103.82 77.30 -25.12
N ILE A 923 102.73 76.76 -24.55
CA ILE A 923 102.79 75.70 -23.53
C ILE A 923 101.96 74.50 -24.00
N SER A 924 102.52 73.29 -23.93
CA SER A 924 101.87 72.05 -24.37
C SER A 924 101.97 70.94 -23.31
N TRP A 925 100.90 70.15 -23.13
CA TRP A 925 100.83 68.95 -22.26
C TRP A 925 99.81 67.94 -22.82
N VAL A 926 99.85 66.70 -22.35
CA VAL A 926 98.97 65.61 -22.80
C VAL A 926 98.29 64.92 -21.61
N THR A 927 97.00 64.62 -21.75
CA THR A 927 96.19 63.82 -20.82
C THR A 927 95.82 62.47 -21.44
N ASP A 928 95.43 61.50 -20.61
CA ASP A 928 95.03 60.15 -21.05
C ASP A 928 93.73 60.11 -21.85
N ARG A 929 92.93 61.17 -21.76
CA ARG A 929 91.72 61.41 -22.52
C ARG A 929 91.49 62.91 -22.68
N GLU A 930 90.66 63.27 -23.66
CA GLU A 930 90.17 64.65 -23.81
C GLU A 930 89.51 65.10 -22.50
N SER A 931 90.00 66.21 -21.96
CA SER A 931 89.50 66.78 -20.71
C SER A 931 89.74 68.28 -20.66
N ASP A 932 88.89 69.00 -19.92
CA ASP A 932 89.12 70.42 -19.66
C ASP A 932 90.32 70.55 -18.72
N THR A 933 91.37 71.21 -19.19
CA THR A 933 92.59 71.43 -18.40
C THR A 933 92.88 72.91 -18.23
N LYS A 934 93.50 73.27 -17.10
CA LYS A 934 93.92 74.64 -16.76
C LYS A 934 95.39 74.62 -16.38
N ILE A 935 96.09 75.72 -16.68
CA ILE A 935 97.51 75.86 -16.37
C ILE A 935 97.78 77.11 -15.53
N ALA A 936 98.43 76.92 -14.39
CA ALA A 936 98.92 78.01 -13.54
C ALA A 936 100.31 78.47 -14.02
N TYR A 937 100.54 79.78 -14.07
CA TYR A 937 101.82 80.39 -14.50
C TYR A 937 102.25 81.53 -13.55
N GLY A 938 103.54 81.90 -13.52
CA GLY A 938 104.07 82.86 -12.54
C GLY A 938 105.47 83.40 -12.84
N LYS A 939 105.90 84.43 -12.11
CA LYS A 939 107.19 85.12 -12.35
C LYS A 939 108.42 84.38 -11.83
N VAL A 940 108.25 83.56 -10.80
CA VAL A 940 109.34 82.87 -10.11
C VAL A 940 108.93 81.41 -10.02
N SER A 941 109.76 80.47 -10.48
CA SER A 941 109.46 79.03 -10.42
C SER A 941 109.03 78.62 -9.01
N GLY A 942 107.97 77.82 -8.89
CA GLY A 942 107.34 77.48 -7.61
C GLY A 942 106.44 78.57 -7.00
N LYS A 943 106.20 79.69 -7.70
CA LYS A 943 105.24 80.75 -7.34
C LYS A 943 104.42 81.18 -8.54
N TYR A 944 103.23 80.60 -8.66
CA TYR A 944 102.26 80.92 -9.70
C TYR A 944 101.30 82.01 -9.23
N PHE A 945 100.72 82.76 -10.16
CA PHE A 945 99.61 83.66 -9.86
C PHE A 945 98.37 82.83 -9.47
N GLU A 946 97.42 83.44 -8.76
CA GLU A 946 96.09 82.83 -8.60
C GLU A 946 95.33 82.76 -9.94
N GLU A 947 95.71 83.59 -10.91
CA GLU A 947 95.16 83.53 -12.27
C GLU A 947 95.77 82.34 -13.03
N GLU A 948 94.91 81.38 -13.32
CA GLU A 948 95.19 80.28 -14.24
C GLU A 948 94.83 80.70 -15.66
N SER A 949 95.68 80.35 -16.62
CA SER A 949 95.30 80.46 -18.02
C SER A 949 94.59 79.19 -18.44
N TYR A 950 93.49 79.36 -19.16
CA TYR A 950 92.79 78.26 -19.80
C TYR A 950 92.58 78.66 -21.26
N LYS A 951 93.18 77.90 -22.16
CA LYS A 951 92.79 77.88 -23.57
C LYS A 951 93.32 76.59 -24.14
N GLN A 952 92.45 75.65 -24.46
CA GLN A 952 92.86 74.42 -25.12
C GLN A 952 92.28 74.41 -26.53
N THR A 953 93.18 74.47 -27.51
CA THR A 953 93.03 73.79 -28.80
C THR A 953 93.67 72.41 -28.58
N GLN A 954 92.87 71.33 -28.60
CA GLN A 954 93.34 69.94 -28.54
C GLN A 954 93.52 69.43 -29.97
N GLU A 955 94.62 68.75 -30.26
CA GLU A 955 94.77 67.91 -31.46
C GLU A 955 94.79 66.44 -30.99
N VAL A 956 94.05 65.60 -31.71
CA VAL A 956 93.94 64.14 -31.52
C VAL A 956 95.05 63.42 -32.26
#